data_AF-A0A0Q7TMA5-F1
#
_entry.id   AF-A0A0Q7TMA5-F1
#
_cell.length_a   1.000
_cell.length_b   1.000
_cell.length_c   1.000
_cell.angle_alpha   90.00
_cell.angle_beta   90.00
_cell.angle_gamma   90.00
#
_symmetry.space_group_name_H-M   'P 1'
#
loop_
_entity.id
_entity.type
_entity.pdbx_description
1 polymer ?
#
loop_
_entity_poly.entity_id
_entity_poly.type
_entity_poly.pdbx_seq_one_letter_code
_entity_poly.pdbx_strand_id
1 'polypeptide(L)'
;MISRPRRIRRLAAGAIAAAVALSLTACVAEPSDGEAQRDPAPSFADARTTQVDAEGARWGAAGVAIDVPDGAVRTNVANVTVGARIGEADSGIAREVFGTPVRLESAGTFADPITVTWDLSTLPAEAAASASLVRWDPDLRVWAPEPGAVVEGGRLTAGITQPGTVAWAAASVQDGPAPTPAVDLPACGDADLPGWVATYADPDAERPESAITACVETHRSDVLTVRTRSRGDVPRALTLTGEAAFDWITRERGGSRFWTLAASLVDDERTALLPPGGGVDVGLSEPDGGAHRAVAYVDVRTAALDLLAAFARRVSLGEVPDASTTGLLSHLFRCATAGGGDVQDASAVAALGAELTTCARQVPGAGETSTAAEVQGRRAAEAAARIGASGAFEELAEARSEALVAAAAAPAGGASWTVLGGSDPAELGAWEPTCDDAEADAAALFANLAGAPEFAGTDGSLATHPGWPTATVAAVAPFASCSPDDRARFAAQLPDQWADPEAARLAVDALAGLGLSLLSCDDIYELAAPLAEGFHGLRGITASGTGRVACGWASERGKAVTDPGIRSRVQVWVSRESADAEEVAQRRSEAEKTELGGVQRSDILDAAGGFVVGAYVPTGLELESWLPGYRIVVTTTSTDDPAQWRMREGVEAVERIAAALTAD
;
A
#
# COMPACT_ATOMS: atom_id res chain seq x y z
N MET A 1 29.29 12.47 -47.76
CA MET A 1 30.44 12.43 -46.85
C MET A 1 30.01 11.70 -45.58
N ILE A 2 30.50 10.47 -45.48
CA ILE A 2 30.56 9.47 -44.39
C ILE A 2 29.74 9.75 -43.12
N SER A 3 28.66 8.98 -42.98
CA SER A 3 28.00 8.67 -41.71
C SER A 3 28.87 7.70 -40.89
N ARG A 4 28.87 7.85 -39.55
CA ARG A 4 29.36 6.86 -38.59
C ARG A 4 28.40 6.74 -37.40
N PRO A 5 28.34 5.56 -36.74
CA PRO A 5 27.06 4.93 -36.43
C PRO A 5 26.69 4.87 -34.95
N ARG A 6 25.38 4.97 -34.70
CA ARG A 6 24.69 4.56 -33.47
C ARG A 6 24.77 3.04 -33.28
N ARG A 7 25.83 2.52 -32.63
CA ARG A 7 25.91 1.07 -32.29
C ARG A 7 26.55 0.72 -30.93
N ILE A 8 26.66 1.65 -29.98
CA ILE A 8 27.28 1.36 -28.67
C ILE A 8 26.26 1.24 -27.50
N ARG A 9 25.01 1.67 -27.66
CA ARG A 9 24.03 1.68 -26.55
C ARG A 9 23.38 0.32 -26.18
N ARG A 10 23.60 -0.77 -26.93
CA ARG A 10 23.02 -2.10 -26.60
C ARG A 10 23.97 -3.06 -25.87
N LEU A 11 25.26 -2.76 -25.80
CA LEU A 11 26.23 -3.59 -25.06
C LEU A 11 26.45 -3.12 -23.61
N ALA A 12 26.11 -1.86 -23.28
CA ALA A 12 26.22 -1.35 -21.92
C ALA A 12 25.11 -1.85 -20.98
N ALA A 13 23.90 -2.10 -21.48
CA ALA A 13 22.78 -2.59 -20.66
C ALA A 13 22.98 -4.04 -20.16
N GLY A 14 23.63 -4.90 -20.95
CA GLY A 14 23.95 -6.27 -20.56
C GLY A 14 25.12 -6.37 -19.57
N ALA A 15 26.11 -5.48 -19.66
CA ALA A 15 27.24 -5.45 -18.74
C ALA A 15 26.89 -4.88 -17.36
N ILE A 16 25.93 -3.96 -17.29
CA ILE A 16 25.44 -3.39 -16.01
C ILE A 16 24.57 -4.41 -15.26
N ALA A 17 23.73 -5.19 -15.96
CA ALA A 17 22.94 -6.24 -15.32
C ALA A 17 23.82 -7.38 -14.73
N ALA A 18 24.93 -7.72 -15.39
CA ALA A 18 25.88 -8.71 -14.87
C ALA A 18 26.77 -8.15 -13.75
N ALA A 19 27.14 -6.86 -13.80
CA ALA A 19 27.92 -6.22 -12.75
C ALA A 19 27.11 -6.03 -11.46
N VAL A 20 25.83 -5.66 -11.55
CA VAL A 20 24.93 -5.56 -10.37
C VAL A 20 24.65 -6.94 -9.75
N ALA A 21 24.56 -8.00 -10.55
CA ALA A 21 24.47 -9.37 -10.05
C ALA A 21 25.75 -9.85 -9.35
N LEU A 22 26.93 -9.31 -9.72
CA LEU A 22 28.23 -9.67 -9.14
C LEU A 22 28.65 -8.78 -7.96
N SER A 23 28.09 -7.59 -7.79
CA SER A 23 28.38 -6.70 -6.66
C SER A 23 27.44 -6.88 -5.46
N LEU A 24 26.35 -7.64 -5.60
CA LEU A 24 25.47 -8.03 -4.49
C LEU A 24 25.95 -9.28 -3.72
N THR A 25 27.07 -9.89 -4.11
CA THR A 25 27.67 -11.06 -3.43
C THR A 25 28.79 -10.69 -2.46
N ALA A 26 28.99 -9.41 -2.14
CA ALA A 26 30.04 -8.99 -1.24
C ALA A 26 29.68 -9.29 0.24
N CYS A 27 30.34 -10.34 0.77
CA CYS A 27 30.53 -10.65 2.19
C CYS A 27 29.28 -11.10 2.97
N VAL A 28 28.66 -12.21 2.56
CA VAL A 28 27.89 -13.04 3.48
C VAL A 28 28.80 -14.20 3.90
N ALA A 29 29.00 -14.41 5.20
CA ALA A 29 29.78 -15.53 5.71
C ALA A 29 29.17 -16.85 5.21
N GLU A 30 29.99 -17.73 4.65
CA GLU A 30 29.56 -19.07 4.26
C GLU A 30 28.91 -19.75 5.48
N PRO A 31 27.67 -20.26 5.36
CA PRO A 31 27.06 -21.04 6.43
C PRO A 31 27.99 -22.23 6.73
N SER A 32 28.26 -22.48 8.00
CA SER A 32 29.18 -23.52 8.44
C SER A 32 28.86 -24.85 7.76
N ASP A 33 29.81 -25.36 6.97
CA ASP A 33 29.79 -26.65 6.32
C ASP A 33 29.33 -27.74 7.29
N GLY A 34 28.22 -28.42 7.00
CA GLY A 34 27.82 -29.54 7.83
C GLY A 34 26.60 -30.30 7.36
N GLU A 35 25.41 -29.79 7.66
CA GLU A 35 24.24 -30.68 7.72
C GLU A 35 23.00 -30.18 6.95
N ALA A 36 22.92 -28.92 6.53
CA ALA A 36 21.73 -28.32 5.94
C ALA A 36 21.82 -28.03 4.41
N GLN A 37 22.41 -28.93 3.60
CA GLN A 37 22.52 -28.75 2.13
C GLN A 37 22.43 -30.05 1.32
N ARG A 38 21.94 -31.15 1.91
CA ARG A 38 21.85 -32.43 1.20
C ARG A 38 20.43 -32.95 1.20
N ASP A 39 20.00 -33.41 0.04
CA ASP A 39 18.69 -34.00 -0.12
C ASP A 39 18.61 -35.38 0.56
N PRO A 40 17.40 -35.83 0.94
CA PRO A 40 17.21 -37.18 1.45
C PRO A 40 17.57 -38.22 0.39
N ALA A 41 18.50 -39.11 0.74
CA ALA A 41 18.90 -40.19 -0.15
C ALA A 41 17.75 -41.20 -0.35
N PRO A 42 17.59 -41.77 -1.57
CA PRO A 42 16.56 -42.77 -1.83
C PRO A 42 16.83 -44.06 -1.03
N SER A 43 15.78 -44.66 -0.47
CA SER A 43 15.85 -45.93 0.26
C SER A 43 15.18 -47.07 -0.49
N PHE A 44 15.89 -48.20 -0.59
CA PHE A 44 15.45 -49.44 -1.25
C PHE A 44 15.57 -50.68 -0.35
N ALA A 45 15.78 -50.50 0.96
CA ALA A 45 16.07 -51.60 1.89
C ALA A 45 14.98 -52.69 1.90
N ASP A 46 13.71 -52.29 1.81
CA ASP A 46 12.55 -53.20 1.82
C ASP A 46 11.86 -53.27 0.44
N ALA A 47 12.55 -52.85 -0.62
CA ALA A 47 11.94 -52.67 -1.93
C ALA A 47 11.83 -53.99 -2.71
N ARG A 48 10.66 -54.21 -3.32
CA ARG A 48 10.48 -55.29 -4.30
C ARG A 48 11.14 -54.89 -5.62
N THR A 49 11.99 -55.77 -6.15
CA THR A 49 12.58 -55.64 -7.49
C THR A 49 11.83 -56.53 -8.48
N THR A 50 11.40 -55.96 -9.59
CA THR A 50 10.78 -56.67 -10.72
C THR A 50 11.80 -56.76 -11.85
N GLN A 51 12.00 -57.98 -12.34
CA GLN A 51 12.81 -58.24 -13.52
C GLN A 51 11.94 -58.12 -14.77
N VAL A 52 12.41 -57.36 -15.76
CA VAL A 52 11.70 -57.10 -17.01
C VAL A 52 12.61 -57.44 -18.19
N ASP A 53 12.10 -58.21 -19.14
CA ASP A 53 12.81 -58.60 -20.35
C ASP A 53 12.21 -57.87 -21.59
N ALA A 54 12.48 -58.40 -22.79
CA ALA A 54 12.03 -57.79 -24.03
C ALA A 54 10.50 -57.80 -24.22
N GLU A 55 9.75 -58.63 -23.49
CA GLU A 55 8.29 -58.68 -23.56
C GLU A 55 7.62 -57.49 -22.82
N GLY A 56 8.39 -56.70 -22.06
CA GLY A 56 7.84 -55.61 -21.26
C GLY A 56 7.09 -56.10 -20.02
N ALA A 57 6.52 -55.16 -19.26
CA ALA A 57 5.76 -55.49 -18.05
C ALA A 57 4.95 -54.28 -17.56
N ARG A 58 3.81 -54.56 -16.92
CA ARG A 58 2.95 -53.55 -16.26
C ARG A 58 2.64 -53.96 -14.83
N TRP A 59 2.88 -53.06 -13.88
CA TRP A 59 2.51 -53.26 -12.47
C TRP A 59 2.44 -51.94 -11.72
N GLY A 60 1.99 -51.99 -10.46
CA GLY A 60 2.06 -50.83 -9.56
C GLY A 60 2.48 -51.23 -8.15
N ALA A 61 3.09 -50.27 -7.44
CA ALA A 61 3.53 -50.42 -6.05
C ALA A 61 3.63 -49.04 -5.38
N ALA A 62 3.21 -48.92 -4.12
CA ALA A 62 3.38 -47.71 -3.30
C ALA A 62 2.96 -46.38 -3.98
N GLY A 63 1.81 -46.38 -4.68
CA GLY A 63 1.30 -45.20 -5.39
C GLY A 63 1.99 -44.90 -6.72
N VAL A 64 2.84 -45.80 -7.21
CA VAL A 64 3.53 -45.71 -8.50
C VAL A 64 3.01 -46.78 -9.44
N ALA A 65 2.67 -46.41 -10.67
CA ALA A 65 2.38 -47.33 -11.77
C ALA A 65 3.55 -47.30 -12.76
N ILE A 66 3.96 -48.48 -13.23
CA ILE A 66 5.08 -48.66 -14.16
C ILE A 66 4.57 -49.44 -15.37
N ASP A 67 4.83 -48.90 -16.55
CA ASP A 67 4.57 -49.52 -17.85
C ASP A 67 5.87 -49.55 -18.66
N VAL A 68 6.44 -50.75 -18.80
CA VAL A 68 7.58 -51.03 -19.68
C VAL A 68 7.02 -51.61 -20.97
N PRO A 69 7.07 -50.88 -22.10
CA PRO A 69 6.54 -51.38 -23.36
C PRO A 69 7.42 -52.51 -23.93
N ASP A 70 6.81 -53.37 -24.73
CA ASP A 70 7.49 -54.42 -25.50
C ASP A 70 8.66 -53.83 -26.30
N GLY A 71 9.82 -54.47 -26.23
CA GLY A 71 11.03 -54.04 -26.95
C GLY A 71 11.84 -52.92 -26.29
N ALA A 72 11.35 -52.30 -25.19
CA ALA A 72 12.10 -51.29 -24.44
C ALA A 72 13.45 -51.83 -23.93
N VAL A 73 13.49 -53.11 -23.55
CA VAL A 73 14.69 -53.82 -23.10
C VAL A 73 15.18 -54.75 -24.21
N ARG A 74 16.21 -54.34 -24.98
CA ARG A 74 16.68 -55.09 -26.16
C ARG A 74 17.59 -56.27 -25.85
N THR A 75 18.39 -56.16 -24.80
CA THR A 75 19.42 -57.14 -24.45
C THR A 75 19.56 -57.20 -22.93
N ASN A 76 19.40 -58.41 -22.36
CA ASN A 76 19.37 -58.71 -20.92
C ASN A 76 18.08 -58.31 -20.21
N VAL A 77 17.98 -58.70 -18.94
CA VAL A 77 16.89 -58.33 -18.03
C VAL A 77 17.22 -56.98 -17.40
N ALA A 78 16.26 -56.05 -17.37
CA ALA A 78 16.33 -54.83 -16.58
C ALA A 78 15.73 -55.07 -15.19
N ASN A 79 16.33 -54.49 -14.15
CA ASN A 79 15.75 -54.49 -12.82
C ASN A 79 15.03 -53.15 -12.59
N VAL A 80 13.76 -53.24 -12.22
CA VAL A 80 12.99 -52.08 -11.80
C VAL A 80 12.60 -52.24 -10.34
N THR A 81 13.05 -51.31 -9.50
CA THR A 81 12.83 -51.35 -8.05
C THR A 81 12.05 -50.11 -7.62
N VAL A 82 10.95 -50.30 -6.89
CA VAL A 82 10.18 -49.20 -6.28
C VAL A 82 10.54 -49.09 -4.81
N GLY A 83 11.12 -47.97 -4.41
CA GLY A 83 11.62 -47.72 -3.06
C GLY A 83 10.55 -47.33 -2.04
N ALA A 84 11.00 -46.91 -0.85
CA ALA A 84 10.13 -46.33 0.17
C ALA A 84 9.86 -44.84 -0.11
N ARG A 85 8.67 -44.35 0.27
CA ARG A 85 8.33 -42.91 0.16
C ARG A 85 9.35 -42.08 0.94
N ILE A 86 9.88 -41.03 0.31
CA ILE A 86 10.86 -40.14 0.93
C ILE A 86 10.17 -39.17 1.89
N GLY A 87 9.10 -38.49 1.46
CA GLY A 87 8.34 -37.56 2.29
C GLY A 87 8.90 -36.14 2.26
N GLU A 88 8.63 -35.38 3.33
CA GLU A 88 9.05 -33.99 3.46
C GLU A 88 10.52 -33.89 3.88
N ALA A 89 11.24 -32.93 3.31
CA ALA A 89 12.61 -32.61 3.69
C ALA A 89 12.83 -31.10 3.71
N ASP A 90 13.61 -30.65 4.69
CA ASP A 90 14.06 -29.27 4.83
C ASP A 90 15.54 -29.21 4.43
N SER A 91 15.82 -28.58 3.29
CA SER A 91 17.17 -28.44 2.78
C SER A 91 17.88 -27.19 3.30
N GLY A 92 17.27 -26.41 4.21
CA GLY A 92 17.73 -25.08 4.58
C GLY A 92 17.52 -24.00 3.50
N ILE A 93 17.46 -24.40 2.22
CA ILE A 93 17.13 -23.54 1.07
C ILE A 93 15.63 -23.51 0.79
N ALA A 94 14.97 -24.66 0.95
CA ALA A 94 13.53 -24.79 0.82
C ALA A 94 13.05 -26.07 1.50
N ARG A 95 11.77 -26.08 1.85
CA ARG A 95 11.06 -27.27 2.30
C ARG A 95 10.30 -27.88 1.14
N GLU A 96 10.56 -29.14 0.87
CA GLU A 96 10.05 -29.85 -0.31
C GLU A 96 9.47 -31.20 0.09
N VAL A 97 8.55 -31.69 -0.74
CA VAL A 97 7.98 -33.04 -0.60
C VAL A 97 8.46 -33.89 -1.76
N PHE A 98 9.00 -35.07 -1.44
CA PHE A 98 9.53 -36.02 -2.39
C PHE A 98 8.66 -37.28 -2.49
N GLY A 99 8.51 -37.75 -3.71
CA GLY A 99 7.76 -38.95 -4.04
C GLY A 99 8.45 -40.27 -3.65
N THR A 100 7.79 -41.36 -4.05
CA THR A 100 8.37 -42.71 -3.99
C THR A 100 9.40 -42.85 -5.12
N PRO A 101 10.68 -43.16 -4.83
CA PRO A 101 11.72 -43.27 -5.84
C PRO A 101 11.61 -44.59 -6.60
N VAL A 102 11.94 -44.56 -7.90
CA VAL A 102 12.02 -45.71 -8.79
C VAL A 102 13.45 -45.82 -9.29
N ARG A 103 14.07 -46.98 -9.10
CA ARG A 103 15.41 -47.29 -9.63
C ARG A 103 15.27 -48.21 -10.83
N LEU A 104 15.85 -47.79 -11.94
CA LEU A 104 15.90 -48.49 -13.21
C LEU A 104 17.35 -48.89 -13.48
N GLU A 105 17.66 -50.19 -13.46
CA GLU A 105 19.00 -50.71 -13.72
C GLU A 105 19.01 -51.49 -15.03
N SER A 106 19.87 -51.08 -15.95
CA SER A 106 20.10 -51.72 -17.24
C SER A 106 21.55 -51.46 -17.68
N ALA A 107 22.10 -52.36 -18.49
CA ALA A 107 23.45 -52.23 -19.04
C ALA A 107 23.58 -51.08 -20.07
N GLY A 108 22.46 -50.53 -20.54
CA GLY A 108 22.42 -49.42 -21.47
C GLY A 108 21.09 -48.68 -21.42
N THR A 109 20.95 -47.63 -22.25
CA THR A 109 19.70 -46.89 -22.41
C THR A 109 18.58 -47.78 -22.92
N PHE A 110 17.37 -47.54 -22.43
CA PHE A 110 16.18 -48.21 -22.93
C PHE A 110 15.90 -47.79 -24.38
N ALA A 111 15.47 -48.75 -25.19
CA ALA A 111 15.18 -48.52 -26.60
C ALA A 111 13.92 -47.68 -26.80
N ASP A 112 12.94 -47.90 -25.93
CA ASP A 112 11.68 -47.16 -25.84
C ASP A 112 11.49 -46.67 -24.39
N PRO A 113 10.83 -45.51 -24.18
CA PRO A 113 10.68 -44.95 -22.84
C PRO A 113 9.84 -45.84 -21.92
N ILE A 114 10.34 -46.08 -20.70
CA ILE A 114 9.56 -46.68 -19.62
C ILE A 114 8.65 -45.60 -19.05
N THR A 115 7.34 -45.84 -19.07
CA THR A 115 6.38 -44.88 -18.51
C THR A 115 6.25 -45.13 -17.02
N VAL A 116 6.49 -44.08 -16.23
CA VAL A 116 6.31 -44.09 -14.78
C VAL A 116 5.27 -43.03 -14.42
N THR A 117 4.24 -43.44 -13.66
CA THR A 117 3.18 -42.56 -13.21
C THR A 117 3.09 -42.58 -11.70
N TRP A 118 3.15 -41.40 -11.08
CA TRP A 118 2.97 -41.22 -9.64
C TRP A 118 1.62 -40.57 -9.34
N ASP A 119 0.96 -41.03 -8.27
CA ASP A 119 -0.23 -40.41 -7.72
C ASP A 119 0.15 -39.21 -6.82
N LEU A 120 -0.38 -38.02 -7.16
CA LEU A 120 -0.19 -36.77 -6.44
C LEU A 120 -1.46 -36.32 -5.70
N SER A 121 -2.54 -37.09 -5.74
CA SER A 121 -3.85 -36.71 -5.17
C SER A 121 -3.83 -36.43 -3.66
N THR A 122 -2.79 -36.88 -2.96
CA THR A 122 -2.58 -36.60 -1.53
C THR A 122 -1.96 -35.23 -1.24
N LEU A 123 -1.51 -34.50 -2.28
CA LEU A 123 -0.93 -33.17 -2.13
C LEU A 123 -1.99 -32.07 -2.30
N PRO A 124 -1.80 -30.89 -1.68
CA PRO A 124 -2.51 -29.68 -2.07
C PRO A 124 -2.39 -29.43 -3.58
N ALA A 125 -3.44 -28.88 -4.21
CA ALA A 125 -3.49 -28.69 -5.66
C ALA A 125 -2.28 -27.91 -6.21
N GLU A 126 -1.84 -26.88 -5.49
CA GLU A 126 -0.67 -26.08 -5.85
C GLU A 126 0.64 -26.85 -5.75
N ALA A 127 0.84 -27.60 -4.65
CA ALA A 127 2.00 -28.46 -4.49
C ALA A 127 2.05 -29.50 -5.61
N ALA A 128 0.91 -30.11 -5.94
CA ALA A 128 0.79 -31.04 -7.06
C ALA A 128 1.14 -30.37 -8.41
N ALA A 129 0.65 -29.14 -8.67
CA ALA A 129 0.97 -28.38 -9.88
C ALA A 129 2.45 -27.98 -9.98
N SER A 130 3.14 -27.83 -8.84
CA SER A 130 4.56 -27.53 -8.78
C SER A 130 5.46 -28.75 -9.01
N ALA A 131 4.90 -29.97 -8.98
CA ALA A 131 5.65 -31.21 -9.02
C ALA A 131 6.47 -31.35 -10.31
N SER A 132 7.72 -31.78 -10.17
CA SER A 132 8.64 -32.03 -11.27
C SER A 132 9.35 -33.35 -11.11
N LEU A 133 9.74 -33.96 -12.23
CA LEU A 133 10.59 -35.14 -12.23
C LEU A 133 12.00 -34.74 -11.77
N VAL A 134 12.58 -35.57 -10.91
CA VAL A 134 13.94 -35.41 -10.43
C VAL A 134 14.71 -36.72 -10.51
N ARG A 135 16.01 -36.63 -10.73
CA ARG A 135 16.95 -37.75 -10.75
C ARG A 135 17.98 -37.62 -9.65
N TRP A 136 18.24 -38.71 -8.95
CA TRP A 136 19.27 -38.74 -7.92
C TRP A 136 20.66 -38.68 -8.57
N ASP A 137 21.42 -37.64 -8.21
CA ASP A 137 22.86 -37.54 -8.48
C ASP A 137 23.61 -38.10 -7.25
N PRO A 138 24.24 -39.28 -7.36
CA PRO A 138 24.94 -39.89 -6.23
C PRO A 138 26.24 -39.17 -5.85
N ASP A 139 26.85 -38.43 -6.79
CA ASP A 139 28.12 -37.74 -6.59
C ASP A 139 27.90 -36.43 -5.81
N LEU A 140 26.88 -35.67 -6.22
CA LEU A 140 26.46 -34.44 -5.55
C LEU A 140 25.53 -34.69 -4.35
N ARG A 141 24.93 -35.88 -4.25
CA ARG A 141 23.91 -36.26 -3.26
C ARG A 141 22.71 -35.32 -3.25
N VAL A 142 22.19 -35.04 -4.44
CA VAL A 142 21.00 -34.19 -4.66
C VAL A 142 20.06 -34.78 -5.70
N TRP A 143 18.80 -34.37 -5.66
CA TRP A 143 17.78 -34.65 -6.67
C TRP A 143 17.79 -33.56 -7.76
N ALA A 144 18.48 -33.83 -8.86
CA ALA A 144 18.55 -32.90 -9.99
C ALA A 144 17.23 -32.89 -10.79
N PRO A 145 16.68 -31.71 -11.13
CA PRO A 145 15.53 -31.61 -12.04
C PRO A 145 15.79 -32.30 -13.37
N GLU A 146 14.79 -33.04 -13.86
CA GLU A 146 14.82 -33.71 -15.17
C GLU A 146 13.57 -33.31 -15.98
N PRO A 147 13.72 -32.84 -17.23
CA PRO A 147 12.57 -32.50 -18.05
C PRO A 147 11.80 -33.75 -18.52
N GLY A 148 10.60 -33.56 -19.06
CA GLY A 148 9.85 -34.63 -19.73
C GLY A 148 8.79 -35.32 -18.89
N ALA A 149 8.42 -34.74 -17.74
CA ALA A 149 7.20 -35.11 -17.02
C ALA A 149 6.03 -34.20 -17.38
N VAL A 150 4.82 -34.77 -17.29
CA VAL A 150 3.54 -34.08 -17.44
C VAL A 150 2.74 -34.28 -16.15
N VAL A 151 2.21 -33.20 -15.59
CA VAL A 151 1.29 -33.24 -14.45
C VAL A 151 -0.13 -33.01 -14.96
N GLU A 152 -1.01 -34.00 -14.80
CA GLU A 152 -2.40 -33.93 -15.23
C GLU A 152 -3.29 -34.79 -14.32
N GLY A 153 -4.46 -34.27 -13.93
CA GLY A 153 -5.46 -35.03 -13.16
C GLY A 153 -4.95 -35.60 -11.84
N GLY A 154 -4.09 -34.86 -11.13
CA GLY A 154 -3.48 -35.30 -9.88
C GLY A 154 -2.44 -36.41 -10.05
N ARG A 155 -1.83 -36.55 -11.23
CA ARG A 155 -0.78 -37.52 -11.51
C ARG A 155 0.39 -36.86 -12.21
N LEU A 156 1.60 -37.31 -11.88
CA LEU A 156 2.81 -37.00 -12.65
C LEU A 156 3.19 -38.21 -13.48
N THR A 157 3.33 -38.03 -14.80
CA THR A 157 3.73 -39.10 -15.73
C THR A 157 4.99 -38.70 -16.46
N ALA A 158 5.98 -39.61 -16.51
CA ALA A 158 7.25 -39.40 -17.19
C ALA A 158 7.65 -40.61 -18.04
N GLY A 159 8.30 -40.36 -19.17
CA GLY A 159 8.93 -41.39 -19.99
C GLY A 159 10.44 -41.44 -19.75
N ILE A 160 10.93 -42.53 -19.17
CA ILE A 160 12.33 -42.65 -18.75
C ILE A 160 13.10 -43.55 -19.72
N THR A 161 14.14 -43.00 -20.35
CA THR A 161 15.02 -43.72 -21.29
C THR A 161 16.40 -44.03 -20.73
N GLN A 162 16.84 -43.27 -19.72
CA GLN A 162 18.15 -43.45 -19.09
C GLN A 162 18.02 -44.19 -17.75
N PRO A 163 18.80 -45.27 -17.53
CA PRO A 163 18.91 -45.94 -16.23
C PRO A 163 19.32 -44.97 -15.12
N GLY A 164 18.93 -45.28 -13.89
CA GLY A 164 19.19 -44.45 -12.71
C GLY A 164 18.03 -44.44 -11.73
N THR A 165 18.09 -43.57 -10.73
CA THR A 165 17.03 -43.41 -9.73
C THR A 165 16.29 -42.10 -9.96
N VAL A 166 14.98 -42.19 -10.18
CA VAL A 166 14.09 -41.06 -10.41
C VAL A 166 12.99 -40.99 -9.36
N ALA A 167 12.51 -39.79 -9.08
CA ALA A 167 11.35 -39.51 -8.23
C ALA A 167 10.66 -38.25 -8.72
N TRP A 168 9.69 -37.74 -7.98
CA TRP A 168 9.23 -36.37 -8.14
C TRP A 168 9.54 -35.54 -6.89
N ALA A 169 9.69 -34.25 -7.08
CA ALA A 169 9.80 -33.25 -6.03
C ALA A 169 8.81 -32.11 -6.27
N ALA A 170 8.22 -31.60 -5.20
CA ALA A 170 7.30 -30.47 -5.19
C ALA A 170 7.65 -29.54 -4.03
N ALA A 171 7.35 -28.24 -4.16
CA ALA A 171 7.48 -27.34 -3.03
C ALA A 171 6.46 -27.71 -1.95
N SER A 172 6.86 -27.62 -0.68
CA SER A 172 5.93 -27.69 0.43
C SER A 172 5.15 -26.39 0.51
N VAL A 173 3.82 -26.53 0.58
CA VAL A 173 2.89 -25.41 0.70
C VAL A 173 2.36 -25.40 2.13
N GLN A 174 2.47 -24.26 2.81
CA GLN A 174 1.91 -24.10 4.15
C GLN A 174 0.46 -23.61 4.08
N ASP A 175 -0.41 -24.26 4.86
CA ASP A 175 -1.78 -23.82 5.05
C ASP A 175 -1.86 -22.73 6.12
N GLY A 176 -2.39 -21.57 5.74
CA GLY A 176 -2.76 -20.50 6.64
C GLY A 176 -1.77 -19.33 6.72
N PRO A 177 -2.24 -18.14 7.14
CA PRO A 177 -1.39 -16.98 7.32
C PRO A 177 -0.42 -17.23 8.47
N ALA A 178 0.88 -16.98 8.24
CA ALA A 178 1.82 -16.91 9.36
C ALA A 178 1.36 -15.82 10.34
N PRO A 179 1.52 -16.02 11.66
CA PRO A 179 1.19 -14.99 12.62
C PRO A 179 2.01 -13.73 12.34
N THR A 180 1.34 -12.59 12.26
CA THR A 180 2.01 -11.29 12.24
C THR A 180 2.76 -11.15 13.57
N PRO A 181 4.07 -10.87 13.57
CA PRO A 181 4.81 -10.63 14.80
C PRO A 181 4.16 -9.46 15.56
N ALA A 182 4.18 -9.54 16.89
CA ALA A 182 3.71 -8.44 17.71
C ALA A 182 4.57 -7.19 17.41
N VAL A 183 3.92 -6.03 17.29
CA VAL A 183 4.60 -4.75 17.09
C VAL A 183 5.15 -4.31 18.44
N ASP A 184 6.48 -4.33 18.58
CA ASP A 184 7.15 -3.64 19.68
C ASP A 184 7.22 -2.14 19.33
N LEU A 185 6.58 -1.31 20.14
CA LEU A 185 6.66 0.14 19.98
C LEU A 185 8.10 0.60 20.22
N PRO A 186 8.58 1.62 19.49
CA PRO A 186 9.93 2.12 19.68
C PRO A 186 10.05 2.71 21.09
N ALA A 187 11.07 2.27 21.82
CA ALA A 187 11.43 2.86 23.11
C ALA A 187 12.63 3.79 22.91
N CYS A 188 12.51 5.03 23.38
CA CYS A 188 13.58 6.01 23.46
C CYS A 188 13.93 6.28 24.92
N GLY A 189 15.19 6.63 25.18
CA GLY A 189 15.65 7.00 26.52
C GLY A 189 15.33 8.45 26.89
N ASP A 190 15.40 8.78 28.18
CA ASP A 190 15.17 10.13 28.73
C ASP A 190 16.37 11.10 28.53
N ALA A 191 17.15 10.92 27.47
CA ALA A 191 18.33 11.76 27.23
C ALA A 191 17.92 13.17 26.75
N ASP A 192 18.59 14.21 27.26
CA ASP A 192 18.39 15.58 26.78
C ASP A 192 18.64 15.66 25.27
N LEU A 193 17.67 16.21 24.53
CA LEU A 193 17.76 16.41 23.08
C LEU A 193 18.91 17.37 22.72
N PRO A 194 19.49 17.28 21.50
CA PRO A 194 20.50 18.24 21.07
C PRO A 194 19.98 19.67 21.15
N GLY A 195 20.82 20.62 21.57
CA GLY A 195 20.41 22.01 21.84
C GLY A 195 19.89 22.79 20.62
N TRP A 196 20.06 22.25 19.42
CA TRP A 196 19.49 22.79 18.19
C TRP A 196 18.06 22.31 17.92
N VAL A 197 17.54 21.31 18.64
CA VAL A 197 16.16 20.84 18.46
C VAL A 197 15.22 21.81 19.16
N ALA A 198 14.50 22.64 18.40
CA ALA A 198 13.54 23.60 18.96
C ALA A 198 12.23 22.90 19.38
N THR A 199 11.75 21.98 18.55
CA THR A 199 10.59 21.15 18.87
C THR A 199 10.63 19.83 18.09
N TYR A 200 10.02 18.80 18.65
CA TYR A 200 9.70 17.56 17.96
C TYR A 200 8.19 17.36 18.03
N ALA A 201 7.55 17.14 16.87
CA ALA A 201 6.15 16.80 16.81
C ALA A 201 6.01 15.36 16.31
N ASP A 202 5.57 14.47 17.21
CA ASP A 202 4.97 13.19 16.86
C ASP A 202 3.49 13.24 17.25
N PRO A 203 2.64 13.82 16.39
CA PRO A 203 1.23 14.02 16.73
C PRO A 203 0.43 12.71 16.78
N ASP A 204 1.07 11.57 16.51
CA ASP A 204 0.44 10.26 16.39
C ASP A 204 1.00 9.20 17.34
N ALA A 205 1.97 9.55 18.19
CA ALA A 205 2.53 8.65 19.21
C ALA A 205 1.44 7.91 20.01
N GLU A 206 0.33 8.59 20.31
CA GLU A 206 -0.80 8.03 21.08
C GLU A 206 -2.01 7.57 20.23
N ARG A 207 -2.01 7.78 18.91
CA ARG A 207 -3.16 7.43 18.07
C ARG A 207 -3.13 5.96 17.64
N PRO A 208 -4.15 5.14 17.95
CA PRO A 208 -4.19 3.72 17.55
C PRO A 208 -4.27 3.51 16.03
N GLU A 209 -4.73 4.50 15.28
CA GLU A 209 -4.85 4.49 13.81
C GLU A 209 -3.56 4.87 13.06
N SER A 210 -2.50 5.25 13.79
CA SER A 210 -1.22 5.60 13.19
C SER A 210 -0.57 4.41 12.47
N ALA A 211 -0.14 4.65 11.24
CA ALA A 211 0.60 3.74 10.39
C ALA A 211 2.04 3.53 10.86
N ILE A 212 2.66 4.56 11.45
CA ILE A 212 3.98 4.50 12.06
C ILE A 212 3.94 5.07 13.47
N THR A 213 4.91 4.68 14.28
CA THR A 213 5.22 5.34 15.55
C THR A 213 6.66 5.76 15.52
N ALA A 214 6.96 6.96 16.00
CA ALA A 214 8.31 7.43 16.15
C ALA A 214 8.64 7.73 17.61
N CYS A 215 9.93 7.75 17.93
CA CYS A 215 10.41 8.39 19.14
C CYS A 215 11.77 9.00 18.85
N VAL A 216 12.12 10.05 19.59
CA VAL A 216 13.39 10.76 19.43
C VAL A 216 14.31 10.57 20.62
N GLU A 217 15.60 10.42 20.35
CA GLU A 217 16.65 10.41 21.37
C GLU A 217 17.95 11.00 20.84
N THR A 218 18.85 11.39 21.75
CA THR A 218 20.18 11.90 21.40
C THR A 218 21.15 10.77 21.14
N HIS A 219 21.69 10.68 19.91
CA HIS A 219 22.70 9.70 19.52
C HIS A 219 24.04 10.37 19.30
N ARG A 220 24.65 10.81 20.41
CA ARG A 220 25.81 11.74 20.52
C ARG A 220 25.36 13.21 20.57
N SER A 221 26.24 14.08 21.08
CA SER A 221 25.92 15.45 21.51
C SER A 221 25.28 16.36 20.45
N ASP A 222 25.39 16.01 19.17
CA ASP A 222 25.05 16.83 18.01
C ASP A 222 24.08 16.15 17.02
N VAL A 223 23.74 14.87 17.19
CA VAL A 223 22.88 14.11 16.28
C VAL A 223 21.61 13.64 16.99
N LEU A 224 20.46 13.95 16.39
CA LEU A 224 19.16 13.45 16.81
C LEU A 224 18.88 12.11 16.12
N THR A 225 18.49 11.09 16.87
CA THR A 225 17.97 9.84 16.30
C THR A 225 16.46 9.82 16.36
N VAL A 226 15.82 9.59 15.23
CA VAL A 226 14.39 9.28 15.14
C VAL A 226 14.22 7.79 14.90
N ARG A 227 13.72 7.05 15.89
CA ARG A 227 13.41 5.62 15.78
C ARG A 227 11.99 5.45 15.26
N THR A 228 11.82 4.96 14.04
CA THR A 228 10.51 4.79 13.39
C THR A 228 10.14 3.32 13.31
N ARG A 229 8.91 2.94 13.68
CA ARG A 229 8.39 1.56 13.61
C ARG A 229 7.04 1.54 12.89
N SER A 230 6.78 0.49 12.11
CA SER A 230 5.47 0.27 11.47
C SER A 230 4.49 -0.34 12.47
N ARG A 231 3.27 0.21 12.55
CA ARG A 231 2.16 -0.35 13.37
C ARG A 231 1.27 -1.32 12.60
N GLY A 232 1.40 -1.37 11.27
CA GLY A 232 0.58 -2.18 10.38
C GLY A 232 1.16 -3.56 10.05
N ASP A 233 0.34 -4.39 9.42
CA ASP A 233 0.70 -5.70 8.89
C ASP A 233 1.16 -5.66 7.42
N VAL A 234 1.20 -4.46 6.82
CA VAL A 234 1.70 -4.23 5.45
C VAL A 234 3.04 -3.49 5.47
N PRO A 235 3.94 -3.78 4.51
CA PRO A 235 5.17 -3.02 4.33
C PRO A 235 4.87 -1.61 3.80
N ARG A 236 5.71 -0.65 4.17
CA ARG A 236 5.63 0.76 3.73
C ARG A 236 6.99 1.26 3.27
N ALA A 237 6.99 2.30 2.44
CA ALA A 237 8.19 3.03 2.08
C ALA A 237 8.21 4.31 2.92
N LEU A 238 9.25 4.49 3.74
CA LEU A 238 9.49 5.73 4.48
C LEU A 238 10.41 6.62 3.66
N THR A 239 9.89 7.74 3.19
CA THR A 239 10.67 8.73 2.43
C THR A 239 10.94 9.95 3.28
N LEU A 240 12.21 10.34 3.33
CA LEU A 240 12.71 11.53 4.00
C LEU A 240 12.78 12.72 3.05
N THR A 241 12.30 13.87 3.51
CA THR A 241 12.42 15.17 2.86
C THR A 241 13.06 16.19 3.81
N GLY A 242 13.86 17.09 3.24
CA GLY A 242 14.68 18.07 3.97
C GLY A 242 15.94 18.44 3.20
N GLU A 243 16.50 19.62 3.47
CA GLU A 243 17.73 20.11 2.80
C GLU A 243 19.02 19.71 3.53
N ALA A 244 18.92 19.26 4.78
CA ALA A 244 20.08 18.99 5.63
C ALA A 244 20.58 17.54 5.56
N ALA A 245 21.78 17.31 6.08
CA ALA A 245 22.38 15.99 6.13
C ALA A 245 21.65 15.07 7.12
N PHE A 246 21.28 13.88 6.66
CA PHE A 246 20.82 12.77 7.48
C PHE A 246 21.60 11.50 7.14
N ASP A 247 21.56 10.53 8.04
CA ASP A 247 22.15 9.20 7.83
C ASP A 247 21.22 8.12 8.39
N TRP A 248 21.19 6.95 7.76
CA TRP A 248 20.44 5.80 8.25
C TRP A 248 21.28 5.09 9.32
N ILE A 249 21.03 5.39 10.61
CA ILE A 249 21.83 4.86 11.73
C ILE A 249 21.63 3.35 11.86
N THR A 250 20.37 2.92 11.83
CA THR A 250 20.04 1.51 11.72
C THR A 250 18.94 1.34 10.69
N ARG A 251 19.03 0.23 9.97
CA ARG A 251 17.87 -0.38 9.34
C ARG A 251 17.68 -1.65 10.14
N GLU A 252 16.90 -1.59 11.22
CA GLU A 252 16.49 -2.80 11.93
C GLU A 252 15.65 -3.62 10.96
N ARG A 253 16.33 -4.51 10.24
CA ARG A 253 15.73 -5.47 9.33
C ARG A 253 15.11 -6.59 10.17
N GLY A 254 14.21 -6.21 11.07
CA GLY A 254 13.44 -7.12 11.90
C GLY A 254 12.87 -8.23 11.01
N GLY A 255 13.13 -9.47 11.39
CA GLY A 255 12.60 -10.62 10.69
C GLY A 255 13.44 -11.16 9.53
N SER A 256 12.76 -11.99 8.73
CA SER A 256 13.34 -12.98 7.83
C SER A 256 14.25 -12.39 6.73
N ARG A 257 15.08 -13.26 6.14
CA ARG A 257 15.93 -12.97 4.95
C ARG A 257 15.16 -12.24 3.83
N PHE A 258 13.87 -12.51 3.68
CA PHE A 258 13.01 -11.83 2.70
C PHE A 258 13.08 -10.30 2.83
N TRP A 259 12.97 -9.76 4.04
CA TRP A 259 12.95 -8.31 4.25
C TRP A 259 14.32 -7.65 3.99
N THR A 260 15.40 -8.39 4.18
CA THR A 260 16.75 -7.93 3.78
C THR A 260 16.86 -7.81 2.26
N LEU A 261 16.34 -8.79 1.51
CA LEU A 261 16.29 -8.71 0.06
C LEU A 261 15.36 -7.60 -0.41
N ALA A 262 14.17 -7.51 0.17
CA ALA A 262 13.18 -6.49 -0.14
C ALA A 262 13.73 -5.07 0.04
N ALA A 263 14.46 -4.84 1.14
CA ALA A 263 15.14 -3.57 1.40
C ALA A 263 16.14 -3.22 0.28
N SER A 264 16.92 -4.19 -0.22
CA SER A 264 17.84 -3.95 -1.33
C SER A 264 17.17 -3.57 -2.67
N LEU A 265 15.85 -3.80 -2.78
CA LEU A 265 15.05 -3.50 -3.97
C LEU A 265 14.32 -2.15 -3.88
N VAL A 266 14.11 -1.62 -2.66
CA VAL A 266 13.33 -0.39 -2.41
C VAL A 266 14.19 0.73 -1.83
N ASP A 267 15.12 0.40 -0.95
CA ASP A 267 15.94 1.40 -0.27
C ASP A 267 16.79 2.20 -1.26
N ASP A 268 16.82 3.51 -1.05
CA ASP A 268 17.74 4.42 -1.73
C ASP A 268 18.34 5.41 -0.72
N GLU A 269 18.82 6.57 -1.18
CA GLU A 269 19.37 7.61 -0.30
C GLU A 269 18.32 8.20 0.63
N ARG A 270 17.08 8.41 0.16
CA ARG A 270 15.99 9.09 0.89
C ARG A 270 14.85 8.16 1.29
N THR A 271 14.79 6.96 0.73
CA THR A 271 13.74 5.98 0.96
C THR A 271 14.30 4.80 1.74
N ALA A 272 13.58 4.35 2.76
CA ALA A 272 13.82 3.08 3.42
C ALA A 272 12.54 2.24 3.48
N LEU A 273 12.67 0.95 3.26
CA LEU A 273 11.60 0.00 3.48
C LEU A 273 11.33 -0.15 4.98
N LEU A 274 10.07 -0.03 5.37
CA LEU A 274 9.52 -0.38 6.67
C LEU A 274 8.77 -1.72 6.55
N PRO A 275 9.37 -2.85 7.00
CA PRO A 275 8.65 -4.12 7.09
C PRO A 275 7.46 -4.05 8.07
N PRO A 276 6.47 -4.95 7.95
CA PRO A 276 5.41 -5.12 8.95
C PRO A 276 6.00 -5.36 10.34
N GLY A 277 5.63 -4.52 11.31
CA GLY A 277 6.17 -4.56 12.68
C GLY A 277 7.68 -4.30 12.82
N GLY A 278 8.36 -3.94 11.72
CA GLY A 278 9.78 -3.58 11.70
C GLY A 278 10.02 -2.08 11.86
N GLY A 279 11.28 -1.67 11.79
CA GLY A 279 11.63 -0.25 11.91
C GLY A 279 12.96 0.15 11.31
N VAL A 280 13.14 1.46 11.24
CA VAL A 280 14.37 2.12 10.81
C VAL A 280 14.67 3.26 11.76
N ASP A 281 15.95 3.51 12.01
CA ASP A 281 16.41 4.61 12.84
C ASP A 281 17.19 5.60 11.97
N VAL A 282 16.79 6.86 12.03
CA VAL A 282 17.35 7.95 11.21
C VAL A 282 18.14 8.88 12.10
N GLY A 283 19.38 9.17 11.73
CA GLY A 283 20.20 10.21 12.34
C GLY A 283 20.04 11.52 11.59
N LEU A 284 19.64 12.57 12.29
CA LEU A 284 19.45 13.91 11.77
C LEU A 284 20.49 14.86 12.36
N SER A 285 21.12 15.63 11.48
CA SER A 285 21.94 16.78 11.88
C SER A 285 21.09 18.05 11.90
N GLU A 286 21.59 19.08 12.58
CA GLU A 286 20.99 20.42 12.57
C GLU A 286 20.77 20.89 11.12
N PRO A 287 19.56 21.30 10.75
CA PRO A 287 19.33 21.88 9.45
C PRO A 287 19.82 23.31 9.37
N ASP A 288 20.42 23.71 8.23
CA ASP A 288 20.82 25.11 7.93
C ASP A 288 19.60 26.06 7.74
N GLY A 289 18.42 25.65 8.23
CA GLY A 289 17.09 26.25 8.06
C GLY A 289 16.03 25.16 7.79
N GLY A 290 14.82 25.30 8.33
CA GLY A 290 13.66 24.44 7.98
C GLY A 290 13.45 23.19 8.84
N ALA A 291 12.83 22.17 8.24
CA ALA A 291 12.34 20.94 8.91
C ALA A 291 12.88 19.67 8.23
N HIS A 292 13.05 18.61 9.01
CA HIS A 292 13.11 17.25 8.49
C HIS A 292 11.72 16.64 8.58
N ARG A 293 11.25 16.03 7.50
CA ARG A 293 9.97 15.31 7.45
C ARG A 293 10.20 13.90 6.94
N ALA A 294 9.49 12.94 7.51
CA ALA A 294 9.40 11.61 6.95
C ALA A 294 7.93 11.25 6.70
N VAL A 295 7.65 10.60 5.59
CA VAL A 295 6.31 10.12 5.23
C VAL A 295 6.40 8.65 4.84
N ALA A 296 5.61 7.81 5.50
CA ALA A 296 5.45 6.40 5.20
C ALA A 296 4.21 6.20 4.32
N TYR A 297 4.37 5.58 3.16
CA TYR A 297 3.25 5.32 2.25
C TYR A 297 3.30 3.90 1.69
N VAL A 298 2.17 3.48 1.11
CA VAL A 298 2.07 2.25 0.35
C VAL A 298 2.01 2.61 -1.13
N ASP A 299 2.93 2.06 -1.91
CA ASP A 299 2.94 2.18 -3.36
C ASP A 299 2.96 0.79 -4.02
N VAL A 300 3.05 0.73 -5.34
CA VAL A 300 3.13 -0.55 -6.07
C VAL A 300 4.34 -1.40 -5.65
N ARG A 301 5.45 -0.78 -5.23
CA ARG A 301 6.67 -1.49 -4.82
C ARG A 301 6.41 -2.19 -3.50
N THR A 302 5.86 -1.49 -2.51
CA THR A 302 5.57 -2.09 -1.20
C THR A 302 4.43 -3.09 -1.28
N ALA A 303 3.39 -2.84 -2.10
CA ALA A 303 2.34 -3.81 -2.36
C ALA A 303 2.89 -5.08 -3.04
N ALA A 304 3.80 -4.95 -4.01
CA ALA A 304 4.46 -6.10 -4.63
C ALA A 304 5.27 -6.90 -3.61
N LEU A 305 5.97 -6.21 -2.71
CA LEU A 305 6.69 -6.87 -1.61
C LEU A 305 5.75 -7.57 -0.63
N ASP A 306 4.56 -7.01 -0.34
CA ASP A 306 3.57 -7.67 0.52
C ASP A 306 3.09 -9.00 -0.10
N LEU A 307 2.74 -8.99 -1.39
CA LEU A 307 2.34 -10.18 -2.13
C LEU A 307 3.47 -11.20 -2.23
N LEU A 308 4.70 -10.75 -2.51
CA LEU A 308 5.89 -11.62 -2.54
C LEU A 308 6.20 -12.19 -1.15
N ALA A 309 5.99 -11.43 -0.07
CA ALA A 309 6.18 -11.89 1.29
C ALA A 309 5.13 -12.95 1.64
N ALA A 310 3.86 -12.71 1.29
CA ALA A 310 2.79 -13.68 1.47
C ALA A 310 3.05 -14.96 0.68
N PHE A 311 3.54 -14.82 -0.55
CA PHE A 311 3.94 -15.94 -1.40
C PHE A 311 5.13 -16.72 -0.82
N ALA A 312 6.17 -16.04 -0.33
CA ALA A 312 7.34 -16.67 0.30
C ALA A 312 7.03 -17.31 1.67
N ARG A 313 5.89 -16.97 2.29
CA ARG A 313 5.36 -17.70 3.45
C ARG A 313 4.56 -18.92 3.04
N ARG A 314 3.77 -18.82 1.96
CA ARG A 314 3.00 -19.93 1.37
C ARG A 314 3.92 -21.02 0.82
N VAL A 315 4.97 -20.63 0.12
CA VAL A 315 6.02 -21.50 -0.42
C VAL A 315 7.26 -21.34 0.44
N SER A 316 7.64 -22.37 1.19
CA SER A 316 8.77 -22.30 2.12
C SER A 316 10.10 -22.22 1.39
N LEU A 317 10.51 -20.99 1.06
CA LEU A 317 11.86 -20.62 0.64
C LEU A 317 12.66 -20.40 1.94
N GLY A 318 13.55 -21.33 2.26
CA GLY A 318 14.28 -21.43 3.52
C GLY A 318 15.15 -20.22 3.86
N GLU A 319 15.70 -20.23 5.07
CA GLU A 319 16.41 -19.08 5.65
C GLU A 319 17.84 -18.91 5.11
N VAL A 320 18.41 -19.96 4.47
CA VAL A 320 19.80 -19.94 3.99
C VAL A 320 19.94 -19.13 2.69
N PRO A 321 20.96 -18.25 2.55
CA PRO A 321 21.28 -17.54 1.33
C PRO A 321 21.49 -18.43 0.10
N ASP A 322 20.50 -18.51 -0.79
CA ASP A 322 20.63 -19.07 -2.15
C ASP A 322 20.42 -18.01 -3.25
N ALA A 323 21.28 -18.02 -4.26
CA ALA A 323 21.27 -17.05 -5.36
C ALA A 323 20.07 -17.24 -6.30
N SER A 324 19.59 -18.47 -6.48
CA SER A 324 18.47 -18.78 -7.39
C SER A 324 17.15 -18.23 -6.85
N THR A 325 16.88 -18.45 -5.57
CA THR A 325 15.69 -17.92 -4.86
C THR A 325 15.71 -16.39 -4.78
N THR A 326 16.88 -15.79 -4.53
CA THR A 326 17.06 -14.33 -4.58
C THR A 326 16.83 -13.78 -5.99
N GLY A 327 17.38 -14.45 -7.00
CA GLY A 327 17.19 -14.09 -8.40
C GLY A 327 15.73 -14.13 -8.82
N LEU A 328 14.98 -15.16 -8.40
CA LEU A 328 13.55 -15.28 -8.62
C LEU A 328 12.78 -14.10 -8.01
N LEU A 329 12.91 -13.86 -6.70
CA LEU A 329 12.19 -12.79 -6.01
C LEU A 329 12.51 -11.41 -6.60
N SER A 330 13.79 -11.16 -6.91
CA SER A 330 14.23 -9.92 -7.56
C SER A 330 13.72 -9.76 -9.00
N HIS A 331 13.54 -10.87 -9.72
CA HIS A 331 12.96 -10.86 -11.06
C HIS A 331 11.46 -10.54 -10.99
N LEU A 332 10.72 -11.25 -10.13
CA LEU A 332 9.28 -11.03 -9.94
C LEU A 332 8.99 -9.59 -9.52
N PHE A 333 9.73 -9.07 -8.53
CA PHE A 333 9.59 -7.69 -8.07
C PHE A 333 9.82 -6.69 -9.22
N ARG A 334 10.96 -6.78 -9.93
CA ARG A 334 11.29 -5.83 -11.00
C ARG A 334 10.33 -5.91 -12.18
N CYS A 335 9.86 -7.11 -12.50
CA CYS A 335 8.91 -7.33 -13.58
C CYS A 335 7.55 -6.70 -13.22
N ALA A 336 7.03 -6.98 -12.02
CA ALA A 336 5.73 -6.48 -11.58
C ALA A 336 5.70 -4.96 -11.35
N THR A 337 6.82 -4.37 -10.93
CA THR A 337 6.92 -2.93 -10.65
C THR A 337 7.30 -2.09 -11.87
N ALA A 338 7.68 -2.70 -13.00
CA ALA A 338 8.19 -1.97 -14.17
C ALA A 338 7.18 -1.01 -14.82
N GLY A 339 5.88 -1.19 -14.59
CA GLY A 339 4.80 -0.36 -15.16
C GLY A 339 3.81 0.18 -14.13
N GLY A 340 4.11 0.07 -12.83
CA GLY A 340 3.15 0.35 -11.78
C GLY A 340 2.92 1.84 -11.49
N GLY A 341 1.66 2.21 -11.28
CA GLY A 341 1.23 3.46 -10.64
C GLY A 341 0.85 3.24 -9.17
N ASP A 342 0.22 4.22 -8.52
CA ASP A 342 -0.15 4.12 -7.11
C ASP A 342 -1.23 3.05 -6.85
N VAL A 343 -1.27 2.51 -5.62
CA VAL A 343 -2.30 1.57 -5.18
C VAL A 343 -3.51 2.36 -4.68
N GLN A 344 -4.42 2.68 -5.60
CA GLN A 344 -5.58 3.52 -5.30
C GLN A 344 -6.83 2.71 -4.93
N ASP A 345 -6.95 1.50 -5.46
CA ASP A 345 -8.13 0.66 -5.28
C ASP A 345 -7.81 -0.84 -5.42
N ALA A 346 -8.84 -1.66 -5.24
CA ALA A 346 -8.74 -3.10 -5.35
C ALA A 346 -8.35 -3.60 -6.76
N SER A 347 -8.69 -2.84 -7.79
CA SER A 347 -8.37 -3.19 -9.18
C SER A 347 -6.87 -3.05 -9.45
N ALA A 348 -6.21 -2.06 -8.84
CA ALA A 348 -4.76 -1.90 -8.89
C ALA A 348 -4.03 -3.08 -8.24
N VAL A 349 -4.52 -3.56 -7.08
CA VAL A 349 -3.96 -4.73 -6.40
C VAL A 349 -4.17 -6.01 -7.23
N ALA A 350 -5.37 -6.20 -7.79
CA ALA A 350 -5.65 -7.36 -8.66
C ALA A 350 -4.78 -7.37 -9.92
N ALA A 351 -4.58 -6.21 -10.56
CA ALA A 351 -3.70 -6.07 -11.72
C ALA A 351 -2.25 -6.43 -11.38
N LEU A 352 -1.77 -6.01 -10.20
CA LEU A 352 -0.44 -6.37 -9.72
C LEU A 352 -0.31 -7.89 -9.48
N GLY A 353 -1.32 -8.54 -8.93
CA GLY A 353 -1.38 -10.01 -8.80
C GLY A 353 -1.28 -10.73 -10.15
N ALA A 354 -2.05 -10.27 -11.14
CA ALA A 354 -2.02 -10.82 -12.51
C ALA A 354 -0.66 -10.59 -13.20
N GLU A 355 -0.02 -9.44 -12.97
CA GLU A 355 1.32 -9.16 -13.49
C GLU A 355 2.36 -10.08 -12.85
N LEU A 356 2.34 -10.26 -11.52
CA LEU A 356 3.23 -11.21 -10.83
C LEU A 356 3.06 -12.64 -11.35
N THR A 357 1.82 -13.09 -11.59
CA THR A 357 1.53 -14.39 -12.24
C THR A 357 2.15 -14.45 -13.65
N THR A 358 2.06 -13.37 -14.42
CA THR A 358 2.66 -13.29 -15.76
C THR A 358 4.18 -13.32 -15.71
N CYS A 359 4.79 -12.59 -14.77
CA CYS A 359 6.22 -12.57 -14.53
C CYS A 359 6.75 -13.96 -14.13
N ALA A 360 6.02 -14.68 -13.28
CA ALA A 360 6.36 -16.06 -12.90
C ALA A 360 6.43 -17.01 -14.11
N ARG A 361 5.60 -16.81 -15.15
CA ARG A 361 5.66 -17.58 -16.41
C ARG A 361 6.87 -17.25 -17.27
N GLN A 362 7.49 -16.08 -17.06
CA GLN A 362 8.63 -15.59 -17.84
C GLN A 362 9.98 -15.90 -17.20
N VAL A 363 10.00 -16.47 -15.99
CA VAL A 363 11.23 -16.85 -15.30
C VAL A 363 12.01 -17.82 -16.19
N PRO A 364 13.19 -17.43 -16.72
CA PRO A 364 13.95 -18.28 -17.61
C PRO A 364 14.43 -19.52 -16.86
N GLY A 365 14.38 -20.68 -17.54
CA GLY A 365 15.06 -21.88 -17.06
C GLY A 365 16.56 -21.61 -16.92
N ALA A 366 17.14 -21.98 -15.79
CA ALA A 366 18.54 -21.70 -15.51
C ALA A 366 19.50 -22.60 -16.31
N GLY A 367 20.73 -22.12 -16.52
CA GLY A 367 21.80 -22.85 -17.22
C GLY A 367 22.37 -24.05 -16.46
N GLU A 368 23.42 -24.67 -17.00
CA GLU A 368 24.13 -25.78 -16.35
C GLU A 368 24.80 -25.32 -15.03
N THR A 369 24.63 -26.10 -13.97
CA THR A 369 25.10 -25.82 -12.60
C THR A 369 26.12 -26.87 -12.15
N SER A 370 26.95 -26.55 -11.16
CA SER A 370 28.09 -27.40 -10.74
C SER A 370 28.12 -27.79 -9.25
N THR A 371 27.24 -27.23 -8.41
CA THR A 371 27.19 -27.53 -6.97
C THR A 371 25.81 -28.01 -6.50
N ALA A 372 25.79 -28.74 -5.38
CA ALA A 372 24.56 -29.25 -4.75
C ALA A 372 23.57 -28.13 -4.40
N ALA A 373 24.06 -27.04 -3.78
CA ALA A 373 23.25 -25.89 -3.39
C ALA A 373 22.60 -25.20 -4.59
N GLU A 374 23.34 -25.04 -5.71
CA GLU A 374 22.78 -24.47 -6.94
C GLU A 374 21.65 -25.33 -7.53
N VAL A 375 21.80 -26.66 -7.48
CA VAL A 375 20.75 -27.59 -7.95
C VAL A 375 19.48 -27.48 -7.11
N GLN A 376 19.62 -27.47 -5.78
CA GLN A 376 18.50 -27.33 -4.84
C GLN A 376 17.82 -25.97 -4.96
N GLY A 377 18.59 -24.88 -4.98
CA GLY A 377 18.09 -23.52 -5.15
C GLY A 377 17.33 -23.33 -6.46
N ARG A 378 17.85 -23.87 -7.56
CA ARG A 378 17.15 -23.86 -8.85
C ARG A 378 15.83 -24.62 -8.79
N ARG A 379 15.85 -25.84 -8.25
CA ARG A 379 14.63 -26.67 -8.13
C ARG A 379 13.55 -25.95 -7.32
N ALA A 380 13.92 -25.36 -6.18
CA ALA A 380 13.03 -24.57 -5.35
C ALA A 380 12.47 -23.34 -6.09
N ALA A 381 13.34 -22.59 -6.80
CA ALA A 381 12.92 -21.42 -7.57
C ALA A 381 11.97 -21.80 -8.72
N GLU A 382 12.23 -22.89 -9.44
CA GLU A 382 11.34 -23.38 -10.50
C GLU A 382 10.00 -23.87 -9.97
N ALA A 383 9.99 -24.58 -8.84
CA ALA A 383 8.74 -25.00 -8.18
C ALA A 383 7.92 -23.79 -7.74
N ALA A 384 8.55 -22.80 -7.11
CA ALA A 384 7.92 -21.54 -6.75
C ALA A 384 7.38 -20.78 -7.99
N ALA A 385 8.16 -20.67 -9.06
CA ALA A 385 7.69 -20.04 -10.31
C ALA A 385 6.46 -20.75 -10.90
N ARG A 386 6.40 -22.09 -10.84
CA ARG A 386 5.21 -22.85 -11.28
C ARG A 386 3.97 -22.56 -10.44
N ILE A 387 4.12 -22.45 -9.11
CA ILE A 387 3.02 -22.07 -8.21
C ILE A 387 2.56 -20.64 -8.51
N GLY A 388 3.49 -19.70 -8.67
CA GLY A 388 3.16 -18.33 -9.06
C GLY A 388 2.39 -18.28 -10.39
N ALA A 389 2.83 -19.06 -11.38
CA ALA A 389 2.22 -19.12 -12.71
C ALA A 389 0.81 -19.74 -12.74
N SER A 390 0.43 -20.51 -11.73
CA SER A 390 -0.90 -21.13 -11.60
C SER A 390 -1.97 -20.18 -11.04
N GLY A 391 -1.62 -18.91 -10.76
CA GLY A 391 -2.55 -17.90 -10.26
C GLY A 391 -2.44 -17.64 -8.75
N ALA A 392 -1.44 -18.19 -8.06
CA ALA A 392 -1.28 -17.98 -6.62
C ALA A 392 -1.14 -16.50 -6.24
N PHE A 393 -0.55 -15.67 -7.11
CA PHE A 393 -0.46 -14.22 -6.87
C PHE A 393 -1.80 -13.50 -7.05
N GLU A 394 -2.67 -13.97 -7.94
CA GLU A 394 -4.02 -13.43 -8.11
C GLU A 394 -4.87 -13.72 -6.87
N GLU A 395 -4.79 -14.95 -6.34
CA GLU A 395 -5.45 -15.33 -5.07
C GLU A 395 -4.95 -14.49 -3.89
N LEU A 396 -3.62 -14.30 -3.79
CA LEU A 396 -3.01 -13.48 -2.75
C LEU A 396 -3.42 -12.01 -2.88
N ALA A 397 -3.50 -11.49 -4.10
CA ALA A 397 -3.94 -10.12 -4.35
C ALA A 397 -5.39 -9.91 -3.92
N GLU A 398 -6.29 -10.84 -4.24
CA GLU A 398 -7.69 -10.80 -3.78
C GLU A 398 -7.75 -10.80 -2.24
N ALA A 399 -7.00 -11.68 -1.58
CA ALA A 399 -6.98 -11.80 -0.12
C ALA A 399 -6.37 -10.57 0.60
N ARG A 400 -5.43 -9.85 -0.04
CA ARG A 400 -4.72 -8.70 0.56
C ARG A 400 -5.27 -7.34 0.12
N SER A 401 -6.19 -7.31 -0.83
CA SER A 401 -6.68 -6.08 -1.44
C SER A 401 -7.22 -5.07 -0.43
N GLU A 402 -8.08 -5.49 0.49
CA GLU A 402 -8.68 -4.58 1.47
C GLU A 402 -7.62 -3.94 2.38
N ALA A 403 -6.69 -4.76 2.90
CA ALA A 403 -5.62 -4.29 3.77
C ALA A 403 -4.66 -3.33 3.05
N LEU A 404 -4.28 -3.64 1.80
CA LEU A 404 -3.38 -2.80 1.01
C LEU A 404 -4.03 -1.46 0.62
N VAL A 405 -5.30 -1.48 0.21
CA VAL A 405 -6.05 -0.25 -0.13
C VAL A 405 -6.26 0.60 1.12
N ALA A 406 -6.69 0.00 2.24
CA ALA A 406 -6.86 0.73 3.50
C ALA A 406 -5.54 1.34 3.98
N ALA A 407 -4.43 0.64 3.84
CA ALA A 407 -3.12 1.13 4.23
C ALA A 407 -2.56 2.23 3.30
N ALA A 408 -2.93 2.20 2.01
CA ALA A 408 -2.63 3.25 1.04
C ALA A 408 -3.49 4.49 1.25
N ALA A 409 -4.74 4.32 1.71
CA ALA A 409 -5.66 5.39 2.06
C ALA A 409 -5.44 5.96 3.48
N ALA A 410 -4.43 5.50 4.22
CA ALA A 410 -4.16 5.98 5.57
C ALA A 410 -3.96 7.51 5.53
N PRO A 411 -4.68 8.30 6.37
CA PRO A 411 -4.61 9.75 6.33
C PRO A 411 -3.18 10.20 6.53
N ALA A 412 -2.75 11.19 5.74
CA ALA A 412 -1.37 11.62 5.61
C ALA A 412 -0.72 12.06 6.94
N GLY A 413 -1.54 12.36 7.96
CA GLY A 413 -1.06 12.60 9.30
C GLY A 413 -0.47 11.34 9.95
N GLY A 414 -1.25 10.27 10.03
CA GLY A 414 -0.98 9.01 10.72
C GLY A 414 0.26 8.24 10.25
N ALA A 415 0.92 8.69 9.19
CA ALA A 415 2.06 8.03 8.58
C ALA A 415 3.30 8.92 8.48
N SER A 416 3.35 10.04 9.20
CA SER A 416 4.46 10.99 9.11
C SER A 416 4.96 11.49 10.45
N TRP A 417 6.21 11.97 10.48
CA TRP A 417 6.77 12.72 11.61
C TRP A 417 7.56 13.93 11.09
N THR A 418 7.66 14.98 11.92
CA THR A 418 8.40 16.20 11.57
C THR A 418 9.30 16.65 12.73
N VAL A 419 10.56 16.95 12.41
CA VAL A 419 11.57 17.48 13.35
C VAL A 419 11.95 18.89 12.89
N LEU A 420 11.88 19.87 13.78
CA LEU A 420 12.24 21.25 13.48
C LEU A 420 13.57 21.64 14.15
N GLY A 421 14.48 22.21 13.36
CA GLY A 421 15.70 22.83 13.86
C GLY A 421 15.46 24.25 14.38
N GLY A 422 16.16 24.60 15.44
CA GLY A 422 16.11 25.88 16.13
C GLY A 422 17.20 26.82 15.67
N SER A 423 16.97 27.51 14.57
CA SER A 423 17.50 28.87 14.42
C SER A 423 16.44 29.85 14.95
N ASP A 424 16.85 31.02 15.45
CA ASP A 424 16.01 32.01 16.11
C ASP A 424 14.57 32.03 15.57
N PRO A 425 13.56 31.74 16.40
CA PRO A 425 12.21 31.53 15.89
C PRO A 425 11.72 32.81 15.23
N ALA A 426 11.34 32.69 13.95
CA ALA A 426 10.78 33.78 13.20
C ALA A 426 9.52 34.28 13.92
N GLU A 427 9.30 35.60 13.90
CA GLU A 427 8.05 36.17 14.40
C GLU A 427 6.86 35.50 13.69
N LEU A 428 5.77 35.25 14.41
CA LEU A 428 4.58 34.65 13.79
C LEU A 428 4.10 35.54 12.64
N GLY A 429 3.90 34.95 11.47
CA GLY A 429 3.55 35.66 10.23
C GLY A 429 4.74 36.30 9.52
N ALA A 430 5.98 36.13 10.00
CA ALA A 430 7.19 36.58 9.31
C ALA A 430 7.71 35.53 8.30
N TRP A 431 6.82 35.13 7.39
CA TRP A 431 7.13 34.25 6.25
C TRP A 431 6.30 34.67 5.03
N GLU A 432 6.68 34.22 3.84
CA GLU A 432 6.02 34.60 2.58
C GLU A 432 5.50 33.34 1.87
N PRO A 433 4.18 33.22 1.65
CA PRO A 433 3.63 32.11 0.89
C PRO A 433 3.96 32.26 -0.59
N THR A 434 4.23 31.14 -1.27
CA THR A 434 4.40 31.11 -2.72
C THR A 434 3.05 31.26 -3.43
N CYS A 435 1.96 30.89 -2.76
CA CYS A 435 0.57 30.89 -3.27
C CYS A 435 0.31 29.90 -4.42
N ASP A 436 1.31 29.18 -4.91
CA ASP A 436 1.20 28.22 -6.01
C ASP A 436 1.74 26.81 -5.66
N ASP A 437 2.44 26.67 -4.54
CA ASP A 437 3.00 25.42 -4.02
C ASP A 437 2.46 25.16 -2.61
N ALA A 438 1.36 24.41 -2.54
CA ALA A 438 0.68 24.15 -1.28
C ALA A 438 1.49 23.28 -0.32
N GLU A 439 2.42 22.45 -0.80
CA GLU A 439 3.28 21.63 0.05
C GLU A 439 4.36 22.51 0.70
N ALA A 440 5.03 23.35 -0.10
CA ALA A 440 6.02 24.31 0.40
C ALA A 440 5.40 25.28 1.41
N ASP A 441 4.22 25.83 1.09
CA ASP A 441 3.48 26.73 1.96
C ASP A 441 3.02 26.05 3.25
N ALA A 442 2.69 24.75 3.21
CA ALA A 442 2.25 24.01 4.39
C ALA A 442 3.43 23.76 5.33
N ALA A 443 4.60 23.42 4.78
CA ALA A 443 5.84 23.26 5.54
C ALA A 443 6.29 24.59 6.17
N ALA A 444 6.24 25.69 5.41
CA ALA A 444 6.61 27.03 5.89
C ALA A 444 5.66 27.53 7.00
N LEU A 445 4.34 27.38 6.81
CA LEU A 445 3.34 27.73 7.83
C LEU A 445 3.55 26.90 9.11
N PHE A 446 3.77 25.58 8.98
CA PHE A 446 4.03 24.72 10.12
C PHE A 446 5.31 25.13 10.87
N ALA A 447 6.40 25.37 10.15
CA ALA A 447 7.67 25.79 10.74
C ALA A 447 7.55 27.14 11.48
N ASN A 448 6.83 28.11 10.91
CA ASN A 448 6.58 29.39 11.58
C ASN A 448 5.74 29.24 12.85
N LEU A 449 4.72 28.37 12.82
CA LEU A 449 3.86 28.11 13.99
C LEU A 449 4.59 27.32 15.08
N ALA A 450 5.05 26.12 14.74
CA ALA A 450 5.64 25.19 15.69
C ALA A 450 7.04 25.63 16.17
N GLY A 451 7.68 26.55 15.45
CA GLY A 451 8.92 27.18 15.89
C GLY A 451 8.73 28.19 17.03
N ALA A 452 7.52 28.66 17.32
CA ALA A 452 7.32 29.64 18.38
C ALA A 452 7.73 29.06 19.75
N PRO A 453 8.46 29.82 20.61
CA PRO A 453 9.00 29.32 21.87
C PRO A 453 7.97 28.70 22.82
N GLU A 454 6.71 29.11 22.72
CA GLU A 454 5.59 28.63 23.53
C GLU A 454 5.11 27.21 23.16
N PHE A 455 5.52 26.68 22.00
CA PHE A 455 5.22 25.31 21.58
C PHE A 455 6.47 24.41 21.59
N ALA A 456 7.62 24.93 22.02
CA ALA A 456 8.87 24.19 22.13
C ALA A 456 8.76 23.07 23.18
N GLY A 457 9.11 21.83 22.78
CA GLY A 457 9.14 20.68 23.68
C GLY A 457 7.78 20.14 24.12
N THR A 458 6.70 20.45 23.38
CA THR A 458 5.36 19.93 23.67
C THR A 458 5.26 18.47 23.20
N ASP A 459 5.08 17.54 24.14
CA ASP A 459 4.85 16.11 23.90
C ASP A 459 3.37 15.83 23.62
N GLY A 460 2.85 16.26 22.46
CA GLY A 460 1.48 15.95 22.09
C GLY A 460 0.92 16.76 20.92
N SER A 461 -0.38 16.62 20.68
CA SER A 461 -1.09 17.35 19.63
C SER A 461 -1.05 18.87 19.90
N LEU A 462 -0.52 19.61 18.92
CA LEU A 462 -0.41 21.08 18.95
C LEU A 462 -1.80 21.73 19.07
N ALA A 463 -2.84 21.09 18.55
CA ALA A 463 -4.23 21.55 18.65
C ALA A 463 -4.72 21.72 20.09
N THR A 464 -4.15 20.95 21.04
CA THR A 464 -4.52 20.99 22.46
C THR A 464 -3.82 22.11 23.22
N HIS A 465 -2.76 22.70 22.65
CA HIS A 465 -2.06 23.80 23.31
C HIS A 465 -2.91 25.06 23.30
N PRO A 466 -3.18 25.70 24.45
CA PRO A 466 -4.12 26.82 24.54
C PRO A 466 -3.69 28.07 23.72
N GLY A 467 -2.38 28.22 23.46
CA GLY A 467 -1.84 29.29 22.61
C GLY A 467 -2.04 29.07 21.11
N TRP A 468 -2.24 27.82 20.67
CA TRP A 468 -2.21 27.44 19.25
C TRP A 468 -3.23 28.20 18.40
N PRO A 469 -4.53 28.29 18.75
CA PRO A 469 -5.50 29.02 17.93
C PRO A 469 -5.13 30.49 17.71
N THR A 470 -4.53 31.15 18.72
CA THR A 470 -4.15 32.56 18.61
C THR A 470 -2.91 32.74 17.75
N ALA A 471 -1.91 31.87 17.92
CA ALA A 471 -0.71 31.87 17.11
C ALA A 471 -1.03 31.61 15.63
N THR A 472 -1.93 30.67 15.37
CA THR A 472 -2.41 30.30 14.04
C THR A 472 -2.98 31.49 13.27
N VAL A 473 -3.80 32.34 13.92
CA VAL A 473 -4.32 33.57 13.28
C VAL A 473 -3.20 34.51 12.86
N ALA A 474 -2.16 34.68 13.69
CA ALA A 474 -1.01 35.51 13.35
C ALA A 474 -0.15 34.89 12.24
N ALA A 475 0.05 33.58 12.26
CA ALA A 475 0.90 32.89 11.29
C ALA A 475 0.28 32.79 9.91
N VAL A 476 -1.05 32.69 9.77
CA VAL A 476 -1.69 32.61 8.45
C VAL A 476 -1.84 33.98 7.78
N ALA A 477 -1.68 35.09 8.50
CA ALA A 477 -1.88 36.44 7.96
C ALA A 477 -1.17 36.74 6.62
N PRO A 478 0.06 36.25 6.35
CA PRO A 478 0.71 36.41 5.05
C PRO A 478 -0.11 35.92 3.86
N PHE A 479 -0.95 34.90 4.02
CA PHE A 479 -1.85 34.42 2.95
C PHE A 479 -2.87 35.46 2.47
N ALA A 480 -3.04 36.58 3.17
CA ALA A 480 -3.82 37.71 2.69
C ALA A 480 -3.29 38.27 1.35
N SER A 481 -2.01 38.06 1.02
CA SER A 481 -1.42 38.42 -0.28
C SER A 481 -1.83 37.49 -1.43
N CYS A 482 -2.20 36.24 -1.13
CA CYS A 482 -2.64 35.26 -2.12
C CYS A 482 -4.05 35.56 -2.65
N SER A 483 -4.42 34.97 -3.79
CA SER A 483 -5.80 35.03 -4.28
C SER A 483 -6.75 34.20 -3.38
N PRO A 484 -8.07 34.49 -3.37
CA PRO A 484 -9.04 33.64 -2.68
C PRO A 484 -9.01 32.17 -3.13
N ASP A 485 -8.75 31.92 -4.42
CA ASP A 485 -8.67 30.57 -4.99
C ASP A 485 -7.44 29.81 -4.53
N ASP A 486 -6.28 30.49 -4.46
CA ASP A 486 -5.05 29.87 -3.97
C ASP A 486 -5.15 29.54 -2.47
N ARG A 487 -5.72 30.46 -1.68
CA ARG A 487 -6.04 30.18 -0.27
C ARG A 487 -6.99 29.00 -0.11
N ALA A 488 -8.00 28.88 -0.98
CA ALA A 488 -8.96 27.78 -0.94
C ALA A 488 -8.30 26.45 -1.30
N ARG A 489 -7.46 26.42 -2.33
CA ARG A 489 -6.69 25.25 -2.75
C ARG A 489 -5.74 24.79 -1.65
N PHE A 490 -5.02 25.74 -1.05
CA PHE A 490 -4.14 25.49 0.09
C PHE A 490 -4.91 24.91 1.28
N ALA A 491 -6.00 25.55 1.68
CA ALA A 491 -6.83 25.11 2.80
C ALA A 491 -7.42 23.70 2.60
N ALA A 492 -7.74 23.32 1.37
CA ALA A 492 -8.22 21.97 1.05
C ALA A 492 -7.13 20.90 1.20
N GLN A 493 -5.87 21.25 0.95
CA GLN A 493 -4.74 20.31 1.02
C GLN A 493 -4.07 20.26 2.39
N LEU A 494 -4.15 21.35 3.17
CA LEU A 494 -3.43 21.48 4.44
C LEU A 494 -3.66 20.34 5.45
N PRO A 495 -4.89 19.81 5.65
CA PRO A 495 -5.11 18.66 6.54
C PRO A 495 -4.34 17.41 6.15
N ASP A 496 -4.00 17.26 4.87
CA ASP A 496 -3.21 16.14 4.34
C ASP A 496 -1.70 16.44 4.34
N GLN A 497 -1.29 17.67 4.64
CA GLN A 497 0.13 18.04 4.69
C GLN A 497 0.72 17.97 6.09
N TRP A 498 -0.11 18.07 7.13
CA TRP A 498 0.34 18.10 8.51
C TRP A 498 0.07 16.79 9.24
N ALA A 499 1.02 16.43 10.09
CA ALA A 499 0.92 15.27 10.95
C ALA A 499 -0.23 15.41 11.99
N ASP A 500 -0.58 16.65 12.39
CA ASP A 500 -1.72 16.94 13.28
C ASP A 500 -2.92 17.54 12.50
N PRO A 501 -3.92 16.72 12.09
CA PRO A 501 -5.06 17.19 11.31
C PRO A 501 -5.98 18.12 12.10
N GLU A 502 -6.03 18.03 13.44
CA GLU A 502 -6.80 18.96 14.26
C GLU A 502 -6.14 20.33 14.30
N ALA A 503 -4.80 20.37 14.44
CA ALA A 503 -4.04 21.61 14.38
C ALA A 503 -4.11 22.25 12.98
N ALA A 504 -4.06 21.43 11.93
CA ALA A 504 -4.23 21.87 10.54
C ALA A 504 -5.63 22.46 10.31
N ARG A 505 -6.67 21.83 10.86
CA ARG A 505 -8.04 22.35 10.78
C ARG A 505 -8.16 23.73 11.42
N LEU A 506 -7.51 23.97 12.54
CA LEU A 506 -7.48 25.32 13.15
C LEU A 506 -6.78 26.35 12.24
N ALA A 507 -5.77 25.94 11.47
CA ALA A 507 -5.14 26.80 10.45
C ALA A 507 -6.04 27.04 9.24
N VAL A 508 -6.77 26.03 8.78
CA VAL A 508 -7.82 26.18 7.76
C VAL A 508 -8.90 27.16 8.23
N ASP A 509 -9.33 27.08 9.49
CA ASP A 509 -10.32 27.99 10.05
C ASP A 509 -9.79 29.44 10.12
N ALA A 510 -8.52 29.62 10.47
CA ALA A 510 -7.88 30.94 10.46
C ALA A 510 -7.73 31.52 9.05
N LEU A 511 -7.37 30.69 8.06
CA LEU A 511 -7.32 31.07 6.65
C LEU A 511 -8.67 31.51 6.10
N ALA A 512 -9.75 30.83 6.51
CA ALA A 512 -11.11 31.24 6.16
C ALA A 512 -11.43 32.65 6.65
N GLY A 513 -10.86 33.05 7.80
CA GLY A 513 -10.94 34.41 8.34
C GLY A 513 -10.29 35.50 7.48
N LEU A 514 -9.43 35.16 6.51
CA LEU A 514 -8.76 36.10 5.61
C LEU A 514 -9.55 36.39 4.32
N GLY A 515 -10.85 36.10 4.32
CA GLY A 515 -11.73 36.40 3.18
C GLY A 515 -11.68 35.32 2.11
N LEU A 516 -11.83 34.05 2.51
CA LEU A 516 -12.47 33.06 1.64
C LEU A 516 -13.94 33.50 1.53
N SER A 517 -14.31 34.23 0.48
CA SER A 517 -15.58 34.97 0.39
C SER A 517 -16.80 34.03 0.40
N LEU A 518 -17.38 33.81 1.57
CA LEU A 518 -18.78 33.39 1.71
C LEU A 518 -19.67 34.65 1.64
N LEU A 519 -20.86 34.54 1.05
CA LEU A 519 -21.86 35.61 1.03
C LEU A 519 -22.17 36.09 2.45
N SER A 520 -22.22 37.40 2.66
CA SER A 520 -22.63 37.95 3.95
C SER A 520 -24.12 37.71 4.20
N CYS A 521 -24.60 37.86 5.44
CA CYS A 521 -26.05 37.80 5.67
C CYS A 521 -26.80 38.92 4.95
N ASP A 522 -26.19 40.08 4.72
CA ASP A 522 -26.85 41.14 3.96
C ASP A 522 -27.03 40.71 2.48
N ASP A 523 -26.05 40.03 1.88
CA ASP A 523 -26.15 39.44 0.54
C ASP A 523 -27.21 38.33 0.49
N ILE A 524 -27.21 37.42 1.48
CA ILE A 524 -28.21 36.34 1.57
C ILE A 524 -29.61 36.92 1.78
N TYR A 525 -29.74 38.01 2.55
CA TYR A 525 -31.03 38.68 2.74
C TYR A 525 -31.58 39.24 1.43
N GLU A 526 -30.73 39.86 0.62
CA GLU A 526 -31.09 40.38 -0.69
C GLU A 526 -31.45 39.24 -1.66
N LEU A 527 -30.62 38.20 -1.73
CA LEU A 527 -30.77 37.08 -2.65
C LEU A 527 -32.00 36.20 -2.32
N ALA A 528 -32.37 36.04 -1.04
CA ALA A 528 -33.54 35.26 -0.65
C ALA A 528 -34.80 36.12 -0.35
N ALA A 529 -34.77 37.43 -0.57
CA ALA A 529 -35.88 38.34 -0.23
C ALA A 529 -37.27 37.90 -0.73
N PRO A 530 -37.44 37.40 -1.97
CA PRO A 530 -38.74 36.90 -2.45
C PRO A 530 -39.28 35.72 -1.67
N LEU A 531 -38.43 34.83 -1.16
CA LEU A 531 -38.86 33.69 -0.34
C LEU A 531 -39.35 34.15 1.04
N ALA A 532 -38.84 35.28 1.53
CA ALA A 532 -39.13 35.80 2.86
C ALA A 532 -39.99 37.09 2.83
N GLU A 533 -40.78 37.28 1.76
CA GLU A 533 -41.64 38.47 1.63
C GLU A 533 -42.62 38.57 2.81
N GLY A 534 -42.62 39.72 3.49
CA GLY A 534 -43.44 39.95 4.69
C GLY A 534 -42.82 39.48 6.01
N PHE A 535 -41.62 38.90 5.99
CA PHE A 535 -40.88 38.49 7.18
C PHE A 535 -39.81 39.52 7.56
N HIS A 536 -39.41 39.52 8.83
CA HIS A 536 -38.37 40.38 9.38
C HIS A 536 -37.05 39.61 9.48
N GLY A 537 -35.95 40.20 8.97
CA GLY A 537 -34.62 39.62 9.07
C GLY A 537 -34.19 39.42 10.53
N LEU A 538 -33.71 38.22 10.82
CA LEU A 538 -33.17 37.79 12.11
C LEU A 538 -31.65 37.77 12.00
N ARG A 539 -31.00 38.82 12.53
CA ARG A 539 -29.54 38.90 12.50
C ARG A 539 -28.91 37.90 13.47
N GLY A 540 -28.00 37.10 12.95
CA GLY A 540 -27.07 36.24 13.69
C GLY A 540 -27.44 34.77 13.64
N ILE A 541 -26.68 33.99 12.86
CA ILE A 541 -25.74 32.95 13.31
C ILE A 541 -24.55 32.99 12.32
N THR A 542 -23.49 33.73 12.65
CA THR A 542 -22.16 33.36 12.14
C THR A 542 -21.62 32.36 13.16
N ALA A 543 -21.51 31.09 12.77
CA ALA A 543 -20.58 30.21 13.45
C ALA A 543 -19.18 30.61 12.94
N SER A 544 -18.60 31.63 13.55
CA SER A 544 -17.20 31.98 13.33
C SER A 544 -16.35 30.73 13.54
N GLY A 545 -15.63 30.28 12.51
CA GLY A 545 -14.80 29.08 12.55
C GLY A 545 -15.42 27.77 12.04
N THR A 546 -16.49 27.80 11.24
CA THR A 546 -17.01 26.56 10.60
C THR A 546 -17.10 26.60 9.08
N GLY A 547 -16.69 27.71 8.42
CA GLY A 547 -16.93 27.90 6.98
C GLY A 547 -18.42 27.87 6.59
N ARG A 548 -19.31 28.28 7.53
CA ARG A 548 -20.77 28.32 7.33
C ARG A 548 -21.33 29.70 7.62
N VAL A 549 -22.26 30.16 6.78
CA VAL A 549 -23.08 31.35 7.02
C VAL A 549 -24.54 30.91 7.17
N ALA A 550 -25.19 31.35 8.24
CA ALA A 550 -26.58 31.04 8.52
C ALA A 550 -27.39 32.31 8.78
N CYS A 551 -28.39 32.55 7.94
CA CYS A 551 -29.23 33.75 7.99
C CYS A 551 -30.70 33.34 8.05
N GLY A 552 -31.51 34.06 8.83
CA GLY A 552 -32.92 33.72 9.01
C GLY A 552 -33.86 34.91 8.96
N TRP A 553 -35.14 34.63 8.82
CA TRP A 553 -36.25 35.56 8.89
C TRP A 553 -37.36 34.99 9.79
N ALA A 554 -38.12 35.83 10.49
CA ALA A 554 -39.35 35.44 11.18
C ALA A 554 -40.51 36.39 10.89
N SER A 555 -41.74 35.87 10.98
CA SER A 555 -42.95 36.67 10.84
C SER A 555 -43.11 37.68 11.99
N GLU A 556 -42.50 37.42 13.16
CA GLU A 556 -42.51 38.34 14.29
C GLU A 556 -41.26 39.21 14.38
N ARG A 557 -41.46 40.54 14.50
CA ARG A 557 -40.37 41.51 14.63
C ARG A 557 -39.67 41.41 15.99
N GLY A 558 -38.33 41.37 15.98
CA GLY A 558 -37.50 41.54 17.18
C GLY A 558 -37.29 40.30 18.04
N LYS A 559 -37.64 39.11 17.54
CA LYS A 559 -37.32 37.82 18.18
C LYS A 559 -35.94 37.32 17.73
N ALA A 560 -35.30 36.46 18.51
CA ALA A 560 -34.09 35.75 18.11
C ALA A 560 -34.44 34.49 17.31
N VAL A 561 -33.58 34.02 16.40
CA VAL A 561 -33.85 32.84 15.55
C VAL A 561 -34.12 31.53 16.31
N THR A 562 -33.66 31.47 17.57
CA THR A 562 -33.87 30.35 18.48
C THR A 562 -35.07 30.52 19.40
N ASP A 563 -35.84 31.61 19.27
CA ASP A 563 -37.01 31.87 20.11
C ASP A 563 -38.11 30.84 19.80
N PRO A 564 -38.50 29.99 20.77
CA PRO A 564 -39.50 28.93 20.55
C PRO A 564 -40.91 29.48 20.28
N GLY A 565 -41.12 30.79 20.44
CA GLY A 565 -42.37 31.47 20.14
C GLY A 565 -42.47 32.01 18.71
N ILE A 566 -41.51 31.74 17.82
CA ILE A 566 -41.61 32.08 16.39
C ILE A 566 -42.53 31.08 15.69
N ARG A 567 -43.61 31.57 15.09
CA ARG A 567 -44.59 30.73 14.40
C ARG A 567 -44.22 30.41 12.97
N SER A 568 -43.54 31.32 12.29
CA SER A 568 -43.08 31.10 10.92
C SER A 568 -41.66 31.64 10.75
N ARG A 569 -40.77 30.84 10.14
CA ARG A 569 -39.38 31.22 9.86
C ARG A 569 -38.87 30.70 8.52
N VAL A 570 -37.93 31.45 7.95
CA VAL A 570 -37.06 31.03 6.84
C VAL A 570 -35.63 30.99 7.38
N GLN A 571 -34.87 29.95 7.05
CA GLN A 571 -33.45 29.82 7.38
C GLN A 571 -32.69 29.39 6.13
N VAL A 572 -31.59 30.07 5.86
CA VAL A 572 -30.67 29.75 4.76
C VAL A 572 -29.30 29.50 5.37
N TRP A 573 -28.72 28.36 5.02
CA TRP A 573 -27.38 27.94 5.39
C TRP A 573 -26.55 27.80 4.12
N VAL A 574 -25.36 28.39 4.12
CA VAL A 574 -24.36 28.19 3.08
C VAL A 574 -23.11 27.65 3.76
N SER A 575 -22.67 26.45 3.39
CA SER A 575 -21.41 25.86 3.84
C SER A 575 -20.47 25.62 2.67
N ARG A 576 -19.18 25.77 2.91
CA ARG A 576 -18.15 25.23 2.01
C ARG A 576 -17.99 23.74 2.31
N GLU A 577 -17.99 22.91 1.29
CA GLU A 577 -17.80 21.46 1.41
C GLU A 577 -16.67 21.03 0.47
N SER A 578 -15.96 19.94 0.77
CA SER A 578 -14.88 19.40 -0.07
C SER A 578 -15.39 18.69 -1.34
N ALA A 579 -16.68 18.79 -1.66
CA ALA A 579 -17.29 18.08 -2.77
C ALA A 579 -16.79 18.63 -4.11
N ASP A 580 -16.02 17.82 -4.83
CA ASP A 580 -15.61 18.09 -6.20
C ASP A 580 -16.73 17.76 -7.20
N ALA A 581 -16.47 17.96 -8.50
CA ALA A 581 -17.46 17.71 -9.54
C ALA A 581 -17.90 16.23 -9.63
N GLU A 582 -17.03 15.28 -9.25
CA GLU A 582 -17.34 13.86 -9.26
C GLU A 582 -18.23 13.49 -8.07
N GLU A 583 -17.91 13.98 -6.87
CA GLU A 583 -18.74 13.79 -5.68
C GLU A 583 -20.13 14.42 -5.87
N VAL A 584 -20.22 15.62 -6.46
CA VAL A 584 -21.50 16.27 -6.77
C VAL A 584 -22.30 15.42 -7.79
N ALA A 585 -21.65 14.84 -8.80
CA ALA A 585 -22.30 13.95 -9.76
C ALA A 585 -22.77 12.64 -9.11
N GLN A 586 -21.98 12.07 -8.20
CA GLN A 586 -22.37 10.88 -7.42
C GLN A 586 -23.59 11.17 -6.56
N ARG A 587 -23.57 12.26 -5.78
CA ARG A 587 -24.68 12.68 -4.93
C ARG A 587 -25.95 12.97 -5.73
N ARG A 588 -25.82 13.54 -6.94
CA ARG A 588 -26.94 13.70 -7.88
C ARG A 588 -27.53 12.34 -8.28
N SER A 589 -26.68 11.37 -8.63
CA SER A 589 -27.14 10.02 -8.98
C SER A 589 -27.84 9.32 -7.81
N GLU A 590 -27.36 9.50 -6.58
CA GLU A 590 -28.00 8.98 -5.37
C GLU A 590 -29.35 9.65 -5.09
N ALA A 591 -29.40 10.98 -5.23
CA ALA A 591 -30.64 11.74 -5.10
C ALA A 591 -31.71 11.32 -6.13
N GLU A 592 -31.32 11.05 -7.37
CA GLU A 592 -32.22 10.57 -8.43
C GLU A 592 -32.80 9.17 -8.14
N LYS A 593 -32.11 8.35 -7.33
CA LYS A 593 -32.58 7.02 -6.91
C LYS A 593 -33.55 7.07 -5.72
N THR A 594 -33.59 8.18 -4.99
CA THR A 594 -34.33 8.29 -3.72
C THR A 594 -35.73 8.85 -3.95
N GLU A 595 -36.79 8.23 -3.40
CA GLU A 595 -38.19 8.65 -3.57
C GLU A 595 -38.54 10.00 -2.88
N LEU A 596 -37.58 10.65 -2.22
CA LEU A 596 -37.75 11.92 -1.50
C LEU A 596 -37.68 13.10 -2.47
N GLY A 597 -38.80 13.43 -3.11
CA GLY A 597 -39.04 14.71 -3.80
C GLY A 597 -38.31 14.94 -5.14
N GLY A 598 -37.24 14.20 -5.41
CA GLY A 598 -36.48 14.22 -6.67
C GLY A 598 -35.59 15.46 -6.85
N VAL A 599 -34.59 15.32 -7.74
CA VAL A 599 -33.76 16.45 -8.20
C VAL A 599 -34.66 17.46 -8.92
N GLN A 600 -34.65 18.70 -8.47
CA GLN A 600 -35.40 19.77 -9.11
C GLN A 600 -34.62 20.26 -10.34
N ARG A 601 -35.33 20.58 -11.42
CA ARG A 601 -34.70 21.12 -12.63
C ARG A 601 -34.33 22.58 -12.42
N SER A 602 -33.08 22.90 -12.75
CA SER A 602 -32.56 24.26 -12.72
C SER A 602 -31.41 24.38 -13.72
N ASP A 603 -31.63 25.14 -14.80
CA ASP A 603 -30.61 25.36 -15.82
C ASP A 603 -29.40 26.13 -15.25
N ILE A 604 -29.62 26.96 -14.20
CA ILE A 604 -28.59 27.73 -13.52
C ILE A 604 -27.69 26.81 -12.70
N LEU A 605 -28.28 25.92 -11.89
CA LEU A 605 -27.51 24.96 -11.10
C LEU A 605 -26.80 23.94 -11.99
N ASP A 606 -27.47 23.46 -13.05
CA ASP A 606 -26.87 22.55 -14.02
C ASP A 606 -25.65 23.21 -14.71
N ALA A 607 -25.73 24.49 -15.07
CA ALA A 607 -24.61 25.24 -15.66
C ALA A 607 -23.44 25.46 -14.67
N ALA A 608 -23.74 25.56 -13.38
CA ALA A 608 -22.75 25.63 -12.31
C ALA A 608 -22.21 24.26 -11.87
N GLY A 609 -22.60 23.17 -12.53
CA GLY A 609 -22.20 21.80 -12.18
C GLY A 609 -22.83 21.26 -10.91
N GLY A 610 -23.90 21.89 -10.41
CA GLY A 610 -24.61 21.52 -9.20
C GLY A 610 -26.01 20.95 -9.43
N PHE A 611 -26.73 20.72 -8.33
CA PHE A 611 -28.14 20.32 -8.34
C PHE A 611 -28.83 20.74 -7.02
N VAL A 612 -30.15 20.66 -6.98
CA VAL A 612 -30.94 20.86 -5.76
C VAL A 612 -31.98 19.76 -5.60
N VAL A 613 -32.13 19.26 -4.38
CA VAL A 613 -33.18 18.35 -3.94
C VAL A 613 -34.07 19.07 -2.93
N GLY A 614 -35.32 18.64 -2.84
CA GLY A 614 -36.26 19.29 -1.95
C GLY A 614 -37.51 18.48 -1.70
N ALA A 615 -38.07 18.64 -0.50
CA ALA A 615 -39.34 18.04 -0.13
C ALA A 615 -40.18 18.98 0.74
N TYR A 616 -41.50 18.84 0.62
CA TYR A 616 -42.41 19.41 1.61
C TYR A 616 -42.36 18.56 2.87
N VAL A 617 -42.10 19.20 4.01
CA VAL A 617 -42.21 18.60 5.34
C VAL A 617 -43.52 19.07 5.99
N PRO A 618 -44.07 18.38 7.00
CA PRO A 618 -45.36 18.74 7.60
C PRO A 618 -45.46 20.20 8.09
N THR A 619 -44.31 20.81 8.37
CA THR A 619 -44.19 22.19 8.87
C THR A 619 -43.75 23.20 7.81
N GLY A 620 -43.42 22.79 6.57
CA GLY A 620 -42.98 23.71 5.53
C GLY A 620 -42.17 23.05 4.40
N LEU A 621 -41.05 23.66 4.02
CA LEU A 621 -40.22 23.25 2.89
C LEU A 621 -38.76 23.09 3.34
N GLU A 622 -38.12 22.00 2.91
CA GLU A 622 -36.67 21.81 3.05
C GLU A 622 -36.06 21.60 1.67
N LEU A 623 -35.04 22.40 1.36
CA LEU A 623 -34.22 22.31 0.16
C LEU A 623 -32.77 22.13 0.54
N GLU A 624 -32.07 21.32 -0.24
CA GLU A 624 -30.65 21.12 -0.12
C GLU A 624 -30.03 21.10 -1.52
N SER A 625 -29.04 21.96 -1.74
CA SER A 625 -28.31 22.08 -3.00
C SER A 625 -26.83 21.83 -2.80
N TRP A 626 -26.25 21.16 -3.79
CA TRP A 626 -24.84 20.84 -3.88
C TRP A 626 -24.27 21.46 -5.14
N LEU A 627 -23.15 22.16 -4.97
CA LEU A 627 -22.33 22.77 -6.01
C LEU A 627 -20.87 22.33 -5.77
N PRO A 628 -20.00 22.32 -6.78
CA PRO A 628 -18.57 22.14 -6.55
C PRO A 628 -18.08 23.14 -5.50
N GLY A 629 -17.59 22.64 -4.36
CA GLY A 629 -17.10 23.44 -3.24
C GLY A 629 -18.15 24.02 -2.28
N TYR A 630 -19.46 23.88 -2.52
CA TYR A 630 -20.50 24.52 -1.69
C TYR A 630 -21.74 23.66 -1.47
N ARG A 631 -22.38 23.84 -0.31
CA ARG A 631 -23.70 23.31 0.02
C ARG A 631 -24.61 24.42 0.52
N ILE A 632 -25.82 24.46 -0.01
CA ILE A 632 -26.85 25.44 0.36
C ILE A 632 -28.05 24.69 0.93
N VAL A 633 -28.48 25.02 2.15
CA VAL A 633 -29.68 24.45 2.78
C VAL A 633 -30.68 25.56 3.03
N VAL A 634 -31.90 25.43 2.53
CA VAL A 634 -32.99 26.35 2.78
C VAL A 634 -34.09 25.61 3.53
N THR A 635 -34.42 26.08 4.72
CA THR A 635 -35.48 25.53 5.56
C THR A 635 -36.53 26.60 5.81
N THR A 636 -37.76 26.32 5.46
CA THR A 636 -38.91 27.14 5.83
C THR A 636 -39.83 26.36 6.75
N THR A 637 -40.34 27.02 7.79
CA THR A 637 -41.30 26.41 8.72
C THR A 637 -42.39 27.40 9.06
N SER A 638 -43.62 26.92 9.21
CA SER A 638 -44.79 27.70 9.61
C SER A 638 -45.76 26.81 10.38
N THR A 639 -46.14 27.22 11.59
CA THR A 639 -47.19 26.56 12.38
C THR A 639 -48.59 27.00 11.98
N ASP A 640 -48.71 28.19 11.38
CA ASP A 640 -50.00 28.81 11.06
C ASP A 640 -50.47 28.44 9.65
N ASP A 641 -49.54 28.36 8.69
CA ASP A 641 -49.82 27.95 7.32
C ASP A 641 -48.57 27.34 6.66
N PRO A 642 -48.38 26.00 6.73
CA PRO A 642 -47.29 25.31 6.04
C PRO A 642 -47.36 25.41 4.51
N ALA A 643 -48.56 25.63 3.94
CA ALA A 643 -48.78 25.63 2.49
C ALA A 643 -48.43 26.97 1.83
N GLN A 644 -48.10 28.00 2.61
CA GLN A 644 -47.64 29.29 2.10
C GLN A 644 -46.30 29.20 1.37
N TRP A 645 -45.49 28.18 1.67
CA TRP A 645 -44.17 28.00 1.09
C TRP A 645 -44.26 27.31 -0.27
N ARG A 646 -43.66 27.89 -1.30
CA ARG A 646 -43.65 27.30 -2.64
C ARG A 646 -42.26 26.78 -2.98
N MET A 647 -42.19 25.50 -3.36
CA MET A 647 -40.98 24.84 -3.86
C MET A 647 -40.21 25.70 -4.87
N ARG A 648 -40.93 26.30 -5.83
CA ARG A 648 -40.36 27.16 -6.87
C ARG A 648 -39.62 28.38 -6.31
N GLU A 649 -40.20 29.07 -5.33
CA GLU A 649 -39.60 30.27 -4.73
C GLU A 649 -38.35 29.92 -3.91
N GLY A 650 -38.35 28.74 -3.28
CA GLY A 650 -37.16 28.21 -2.62
C GLY A 650 -36.05 27.85 -3.61
N VAL A 651 -36.38 27.20 -4.73
CA VAL A 651 -35.41 26.89 -5.80
C VAL A 651 -34.84 28.17 -6.41
N GLU A 652 -35.68 29.17 -6.70
CA GLU A 652 -35.23 30.48 -7.22
C GLU A 652 -34.34 31.25 -6.21
N ALA A 653 -34.47 31.01 -4.90
CA ALA A 653 -33.56 31.54 -3.89
C ALA A 653 -32.20 30.80 -3.92
N VAL A 654 -32.22 29.47 -3.99
CA VAL A 654 -31.01 28.64 -4.15
C VAL A 654 -30.24 29.03 -5.42
N GLU A 655 -30.92 29.20 -6.55
CA GLU A 655 -30.32 29.59 -7.83
C GLU A 655 -29.59 30.94 -7.75
N ARG A 656 -30.18 31.92 -7.08
CA ARG A 656 -29.56 33.25 -6.92
C ARG A 656 -28.35 33.22 -5.99
N ILE A 657 -28.42 32.43 -4.91
CA ILE A 657 -27.28 32.20 -4.01
C ILE A 657 -26.16 31.48 -4.75
N ALA A 658 -26.50 30.42 -5.50
CA ALA A 658 -25.54 29.67 -6.31
C ALA A 658 -24.86 30.57 -7.34
N ALA A 659 -25.63 31.35 -8.10
CA ALA A 659 -25.09 32.27 -9.10
C ALA A 659 -24.18 33.35 -8.48
N ALA A 660 -24.45 33.79 -7.25
CA ALA A 660 -23.60 34.75 -6.55
C ALA A 660 -22.32 34.10 -5.98
N LEU A 661 -22.37 32.82 -5.58
CA LEU A 661 -21.20 32.06 -5.14
C LEU A 661 -20.27 31.66 -6.29
N THR A 662 -20.79 31.59 -7.52
CA THR A 662 -20.05 31.18 -8.73
C THR A 662 -19.81 32.33 -9.71
N ALA A 663 -20.21 33.55 -9.37
CA ALA A 663 -19.86 34.75 -10.13
C ALA A 663 -18.47 35.23 -9.69
N ASP A 664 -17.48 35.05 -10.57
CA ASP A 664 -16.11 35.57 -10.41
C ASP A 664 -16.05 37.10 -10.20
#